data_AF-A0A9E6UJ86-F1
#
_entry.id   AF-A0A9E6UJ86-F1
#
_cell.length_a   1.000
_cell.length_b   1.000
_cell.length_c   1.000
_cell.angle_alpha   90.00
_cell.angle_beta   90.00
_cell.angle_gamma   90.00
#
_symmetry.space_group_name_H-M   'P 1'
#
loop_
_entity.id
_entity.type
_entity.pdbx_description
1 polymer ?
#
loop_
_entity_poly.entity_id
_entity_poly.type
_entity_poly.pdbx_seq_one_letter_code
_entity_poly.pdbx_strand_id
1 'polypeptide(L)'
;MREKSQAERDEEAVELLGDAAALFDPAGALAAEILHEALPKSVWSAVKHNEPKIFLIEVAGSSWWKPMASGLRRLFTEVAVYMPTDLTSSMRDARGASVIIAPTFVIVGDPARLPSELIAGADVRIPVRATPRALRRTLQRLYGKRAVVRQSDFSGLDWPELLVALRPDSTPRACVARWRKTAASLSAPIASDKTPTLDQLAGFGDAMPRLLSLASDIERVRDGRLKKDELPSLLLHGAPGTGKTLVARSLAKTVGLPFIETSIGDWFAGERAHLGTVIGEMRRFFARATSSAPCIAFIDELDGLPDRAKLDEREREWWTPVVTTALVMIDRARAAGSGVVLVGATNHYQFLDPALVRPGRFDIHLEIVGPTTDADFCAILRHHLGPDLTGADLSVIARTALARKATGAVVEAWVKAARERARSKDQSLEFADLVHVAIPAPTRSAAKEMRIAIHEAGHAVVGRVLGGQVKTITLIRTAGVEGMVSFADDDEPATLDILESNIVSGLAGRAADELLNGAAEAGAVADLHRSTGLLAAIHSAFGLRGRLTSHGSVDEAIAAMRFDPKLERKVEADLQRLMRRARQLVALHHRAVKSLARTLVANRVATQEDVDAAILADPAGRAARTWDLIVERVTQDEEEGDASAAGAPTPRQPEAD
;
A
#
# COMPACT_ATOMS: atom_id res chain seq x y z
N MET A 1 -13.26 -72.81 -11.96
CA MET A 1 -13.87 -71.48 -12.12
C MET A 1 -12.86 -70.63 -12.86
N ARG A 2 -13.10 -70.26 -14.13
CA ARG A 2 -12.21 -69.34 -14.86
C ARG A 2 -12.58 -67.92 -14.44
N GLU A 3 -11.62 -67.17 -13.92
CA GLU A 3 -11.78 -65.75 -13.63
C GLU A 3 -11.97 -64.98 -14.95
N LYS A 4 -13.04 -64.19 -15.04
CA LYS A 4 -13.29 -63.27 -16.16
C LYS A 4 -12.11 -62.30 -16.31
N SER A 5 -11.75 -61.99 -17.56
CA SER A 5 -10.63 -61.10 -17.85
C SER A 5 -10.96 -59.65 -17.48
N GLN A 6 -9.94 -58.84 -17.24
CA GLN A 6 -10.08 -57.40 -16.91
C GLN A 6 -10.91 -56.64 -17.97
N ALA A 7 -10.75 -57.01 -19.25
CA ALA A 7 -11.50 -56.40 -20.35
C ALA A 7 -13.00 -56.71 -20.29
N GLU A 8 -13.39 -57.91 -19.84
CA GLU A 8 -14.79 -58.29 -19.67
C GLU A 8 -15.43 -57.59 -18.47
N ARG A 9 -14.65 -57.25 -17.43
CA ARG A 9 -15.12 -56.44 -16.29
C ARG A 9 -15.25 -54.97 -16.66
N ASP A 10 -14.38 -54.47 -17.54
CA ASP A 10 -14.43 -53.10 -18.03
C ASP A 10 -15.58 -52.90 -19.04
N GLU A 11 -15.90 -53.89 -19.88
CA GLU A 11 -17.11 -53.88 -20.72
C GLU A 11 -18.40 -53.94 -19.89
N GLU A 12 -18.47 -54.81 -18.88
CA GLU A 12 -19.64 -54.91 -17.98
C GLU A 12 -19.82 -53.64 -17.13
N ALA A 13 -18.72 -52.94 -16.78
CA ALA A 13 -18.75 -51.63 -16.10
C ALA A 13 -19.17 -50.48 -17.03
N VAL A 14 -18.79 -50.51 -18.31
CA VAL A 14 -19.24 -49.54 -19.32
C VAL A 14 -20.72 -49.77 -19.67
N GLU A 15 -21.19 -51.02 -19.69
CA GLU A 15 -22.58 -51.38 -19.93
C GLU A 15 -23.49 -51.03 -18.72
N LEU A 16 -23.00 -51.20 -17.48
CA LEU A 16 -23.67 -50.74 -16.25
C LEU A 16 -23.67 -49.21 -16.09
N LEU A 17 -22.69 -48.50 -16.65
CA LEU A 17 -22.65 -47.02 -16.67
C LEU A 17 -23.46 -46.42 -17.83
N GLY A 18 -23.70 -47.19 -18.89
CA GLY A 18 -24.46 -46.77 -20.08
C GLY A 18 -25.93 -46.47 -19.78
N ASP A 19 -26.57 -47.28 -18.93
CA ASP A 19 -28.00 -47.12 -18.62
C ASP A 19 -28.31 -46.11 -17.50
N ALA A 20 -27.34 -45.80 -16.61
CA ALA A 20 -27.51 -44.77 -15.57
C ALA A 20 -27.22 -43.34 -16.08
N ALA A 21 -26.37 -43.20 -17.12
CA ALA A 21 -25.98 -41.91 -17.68
C ALA A 21 -27.06 -41.23 -18.54
N ALA A 22 -28.15 -41.94 -18.88
CA ALA A 22 -29.21 -41.40 -19.73
C ALA A 22 -30.14 -40.39 -19.05
N LEU A 23 -30.13 -40.28 -17.70
CA LEU A 23 -31.15 -39.49 -16.96
C LEU A 23 -30.65 -38.21 -16.27
N PHE A 24 -29.35 -37.99 -16.07
CA PHE A 24 -28.86 -36.83 -15.31
C PHE A 24 -27.69 -36.11 -15.99
N ASP A 25 -28.01 -35.20 -16.92
CA ASP A 25 -27.04 -34.33 -17.62
C ASP A 25 -27.15 -32.86 -17.16
N PRO A 26 -26.46 -32.47 -16.07
CA PRO A 26 -26.55 -31.11 -15.53
C PRO A 26 -25.92 -30.07 -16.46
N ALA A 27 -24.86 -30.43 -17.20
CA ALA A 27 -24.17 -29.53 -18.11
C ALA A 27 -25.03 -29.19 -19.33
N GLY A 28 -25.62 -30.21 -19.94
CA GLY A 28 -26.55 -30.04 -21.05
C GLY A 28 -27.81 -29.31 -20.66
N ALA A 29 -28.41 -29.63 -19.51
CA ALA A 29 -29.60 -28.95 -19.01
C ALA A 29 -29.31 -27.47 -18.71
N LEU A 30 -28.17 -27.15 -18.08
CA LEU A 30 -27.78 -25.77 -17.80
C LEU A 30 -27.54 -24.97 -19.09
N ALA A 31 -26.79 -25.53 -20.03
CA ALA A 31 -26.49 -24.88 -21.30
C ALA A 31 -27.76 -24.61 -22.11
N ALA A 32 -28.66 -25.58 -22.19
CA ALA A 32 -29.91 -25.46 -22.94
C ALA A 32 -30.80 -24.34 -22.37
N GLU A 33 -30.99 -24.26 -21.05
CA GLU A 33 -31.85 -23.24 -20.46
C GLU A 33 -31.25 -21.83 -20.57
N ILE A 34 -29.93 -21.71 -20.43
CA ILE A 34 -29.22 -20.44 -20.62
C ILE A 34 -29.35 -19.97 -22.07
N LEU A 35 -29.10 -20.84 -23.06
CA LEU A 35 -29.23 -20.50 -24.48
C LEU A 35 -30.67 -20.19 -24.87
N HIS A 36 -31.64 -20.97 -24.38
CA HIS A 36 -33.05 -20.72 -24.67
C HIS A 36 -33.53 -19.36 -24.13
N GLU A 37 -32.94 -18.88 -23.04
CA GLU A 37 -33.23 -17.54 -22.51
C GLU A 37 -32.48 -16.44 -23.26
N ALA A 38 -31.22 -16.68 -23.64
CA ALA A 38 -30.37 -15.68 -24.28
C ALA A 38 -30.68 -15.47 -25.77
N LEU A 39 -31.08 -16.52 -26.50
CA LEU A 39 -31.30 -16.45 -27.95
C LEU A 39 -32.62 -15.72 -28.29
N PRO A 40 -32.56 -14.56 -28.98
CA PRO A 40 -33.75 -13.80 -29.36
C PRO A 40 -34.55 -14.52 -30.46
N LYS A 41 -35.85 -14.22 -30.56
CA LYS A 41 -36.76 -14.83 -31.55
C LYS A 41 -36.26 -14.70 -33.00
N SER A 42 -35.52 -13.64 -33.32
CA SER A 42 -34.91 -13.42 -34.63
C SER A 42 -33.90 -14.52 -34.99
N VAL A 43 -33.13 -15.02 -34.01
CA VAL A 43 -32.17 -16.11 -34.22
C VAL A 43 -32.89 -17.42 -34.42
N TRP A 44 -33.91 -17.71 -33.60
CA TRP A 44 -34.76 -18.89 -33.80
C TRP A 44 -35.41 -18.92 -35.18
N SER A 45 -35.91 -17.76 -35.65
CA SER A 45 -36.48 -17.63 -36.98
C SER A 45 -35.43 -17.85 -38.07
N ALA A 46 -34.27 -17.21 -37.96
CA ALA A 46 -33.19 -17.34 -38.94
C ALA A 46 -32.70 -18.79 -39.06
N VAL A 47 -32.50 -19.48 -37.93
CA VAL A 47 -32.10 -20.90 -37.94
C VAL A 47 -33.21 -21.78 -38.54
N LYS A 48 -34.49 -21.54 -38.19
CA LYS A 48 -35.62 -22.29 -38.73
C LYS A 48 -35.77 -22.17 -40.25
N HIS A 49 -35.47 -21.00 -40.81
CA HIS A 49 -35.53 -20.74 -42.26
C HIS A 49 -34.19 -20.94 -42.96
N ASN A 50 -33.18 -21.48 -42.25
CA ASN A 50 -31.82 -21.72 -42.74
C ASN A 50 -31.17 -20.46 -43.36
N GLU A 51 -31.40 -19.30 -42.76
CA GLU A 51 -30.83 -18.03 -43.20
C GLU A 51 -29.31 -18.00 -42.92
N PRO A 52 -28.46 -17.71 -43.91
CA PRO A 52 -27.02 -17.66 -43.72
C PRO A 52 -26.62 -16.38 -42.97
N LYS A 53 -26.69 -16.43 -41.64
CA LYS A 53 -26.32 -15.34 -40.72
C LYS A 53 -25.23 -15.76 -39.75
N ILE A 54 -24.40 -14.81 -39.35
CA ILE A 54 -23.37 -14.96 -38.34
C ILE A 54 -23.91 -14.45 -36.99
N PHE A 55 -23.94 -15.35 -36.00
CA PHE A 55 -24.32 -15.07 -34.63
C PHE A 55 -23.10 -15.14 -33.72
N LEU A 56 -22.77 -14.02 -33.08
CA LEU A 56 -21.66 -13.94 -32.13
C LEU A 56 -22.18 -14.18 -30.72
N ILE A 57 -21.79 -15.29 -30.10
CA ILE A 57 -22.16 -15.67 -28.73
C ILE A 57 -21.08 -15.18 -27.77
N GLU A 58 -21.39 -14.15 -26.99
CA GLU A 58 -20.45 -13.56 -26.03
C GLU A 58 -20.63 -14.23 -24.66
N VAL A 59 -19.58 -14.90 -24.17
CA VAL A 59 -19.62 -15.65 -22.90
C VAL A 59 -18.60 -15.10 -21.90
N ALA A 60 -18.79 -15.39 -20.60
CA ALA A 60 -17.99 -14.83 -19.53
C ALA A 60 -16.50 -15.25 -19.52
N GLY A 61 -16.17 -16.43 -20.06
CA GLY A 61 -14.82 -16.97 -20.04
C GLY A 61 -14.65 -18.24 -20.87
N SER A 62 -13.43 -18.78 -20.93
CA SER A 62 -13.11 -19.98 -21.73
C SER A 62 -13.78 -21.26 -21.23
N SER A 63 -14.12 -21.31 -19.94
CA SER A 63 -14.89 -22.38 -19.32
C SER A 63 -16.29 -22.56 -19.95
N TRP A 64 -16.83 -21.52 -20.59
CA TRP A 64 -18.14 -21.52 -21.25
C TRP A 64 -18.12 -21.97 -22.70
N TRP A 65 -16.96 -22.04 -23.37
CA TRP A 65 -16.89 -22.30 -24.81
C TRP A 65 -17.47 -23.65 -25.21
N LYS A 66 -16.91 -24.75 -24.68
CA LYS A 66 -17.37 -26.11 -25.00
C LYS A 66 -18.82 -26.35 -24.60
N PRO A 67 -19.29 -25.94 -23.40
CA PRO A 67 -20.68 -26.13 -23.02
C PRO A 67 -21.67 -25.37 -23.91
N MET A 68 -21.40 -24.12 -24.27
CA MET A 68 -22.27 -23.38 -25.19
C MET A 68 -22.26 -23.98 -26.58
N ALA A 69 -21.09 -24.44 -27.06
CA ALA A 69 -21.00 -25.11 -28.36
C ALA A 69 -21.82 -26.39 -28.39
N SER A 70 -21.71 -27.22 -27.35
CA SER A 70 -22.50 -28.43 -27.20
C SER A 70 -24.00 -28.11 -27.09
N GLY A 71 -24.37 -27.09 -26.33
CA GLY A 71 -25.75 -26.64 -26.19
C GLY A 71 -26.37 -26.20 -27.51
N LEU A 72 -25.66 -25.40 -28.31
CA LEU A 72 -26.13 -24.96 -29.63
C LEU A 72 -26.31 -26.14 -30.60
N ARG A 73 -25.35 -27.07 -30.65
CA ARG A 73 -25.44 -28.28 -31.49
C ARG A 73 -26.58 -29.22 -31.08
N ARG A 74 -27.04 -29.14 -29.83
CA ARG A 74 -28.20 -29.89 -29.35
C ARG A 74 -29.52 -29.19 -29.64
N LEU A 75 -29.53 -27.85 -29.65
CA LEU A 75 -30.72 -27.06 -29.96
C LEU A 75 -30.99 -27.00 -31.48
N PHE A 76 -29.94 -27.03 -32.28
CA PHE A 76 -30.00 -26.90 -33.72
C PHE A 76 -29.14 -27.95 -34.41
N THR A 77 -29.72 -28.69 -35.35
CA THR A 77 -29.04 -29.78 -36.08
C THR A 77 -28.27 -29.29 -37.30
N GLU A 78 -28.73 -28.21 -37.95
CA GLU A 78 -28.20 -27.69 -39.22
C GLU A 78 -27.51 -26.33 -39.02
N VAL A 79 -26.51 -26.27 -38.12
CA VAL A 79 -25.77 -25.03 -37.85
C VAL A 79 -24.27 -25.26 -37.73
N ALA A 80 -23.47 -24.32 -38.21
CA ALA A 80 -22.04 -24.31 -37.96
C ALA A 80 -21.75 -23.65 -36.61
N VAL A 81 -20.90 -24.26 -35.77
CA VAL A 81 -20.52 -23.69 -34.46
C VAL A 81 -19.01 -23.71 -34.31
N TYR A 82 -18.41 -22.52 -34.22
CA TYR A 82 -16.97 -22.32 -34.07
C TYR A 82 -16.62 -21.76 -32.69
N MET A 83 -15.56 -22.30 -32.09
CA MET A 83 -14.94 -21.75 -30.87
C MET A 83 -13.57 -21.15 -31.21
N PRO A 84 -12.96 -20.33 -30.33
CA PRO A 84 -11.69 -19.67 -30.63
C PRO A 84 -10.53 -20.63 -30.92
N THR A 85 -10.57 -21.85 -30.38
CA THR A 85 -9.61 -22.93 -30.68
C THR A 85 -9.72 -23.46 -32.10
N ASP A 86 -10.87 -23.29 -32.74
CA ASP A 86 -11.19 -23.88 -34.04
C ASP A 86 -10.78 -22.94 -35.19
N LEU A 87 -10.44 -21.68 -34.87
CA LEU A 87 -10.26 -20.57 -35.82
C LEU A 87 -8.82 -20.35 -36.30
N THR A 88 -7.82 -20.93 -35.64
CA THR A 88 -6.40 -20.59 -35.89
C THR A 88 -5.80 -21.15 -37.18
N SER A 89 -6.40 -22.19 -37.78
CA SER A 89 -5.91 -22.80 -39.02
C SER A 89 -6.92 -22.78 -40.17
N SER A 90 -8.22 -22.73 -39.88
CA SER A 90 -9.29 -22.95 -40.87
C SER A 90 -9.81 -21.66 -41.54
N MET A 91 -9.69 -20.51 -40.87
CA MET A 91 -10.23 -19.22 -41.36
C MET A 91 -9.17 -18.26 -41.93
N ARG A 92 -7.86 -18.58 -41.80
CA ARG A 92 -6.77 -17.75 -42.34
C ARG A 92 -6.54 -17.93 -43.83
N ASP A 93 -6.94 -19.08 -44.39
CA ASP A 93 -6.87 -19.29 -45.82
C ASP A 93 -8.07 -18.64 -46.51
N ALA A 94 -7.80 -17.85 -47.54
CA ALA A 94 -8.70 -16.96 -48.28
C ALA A 94 -9.90 -17.62 -49.01
N ARG A 95 -10.44 -18.71 -48.47
CA ARG A 95 -11.68 -19.38 -48.87
C ARG A 95 -12.75 -19.43 -47.76
N GLY A 96 -12.44 -18.99 -46.53
CA GLY A 96 -13.36 -19.10 -45.37
C GLY A 96 -14.48 -18.05 -45.31
N ALA A 97 -14.32 -16.91 -45.98
CA ALA A 97 -15.36 -15.89 -46.13
C ALA A 97 -16.30 -16.17 -47.32
N SER A 98 -15.90 -17.05 -48.22
CA SER A 98 -16.72 -17.55 -49.31
C SER A 98 -17.48 -18.77 -48.82
N VAL A 99 -18.82 -18.67 -48.83
CA VAL A 99 -19.79 -19.75 -48.54
C VAL A 99 -20.19 -19.86 -47.05
N ILE A 100 -20.72 -18.77 -46.46
CA ILE A 100 -21.70 -18.90 -45.37
C ILE A 100 -23.01 -19.34 -46.01
N ILE A 101 -23.24 -20.65 -46.07
CA ILE A 101 -24.44 -21.28 -46.65
C ILE A 101 -25.45 -21.73 -45.60
N ALA A 102 -25.13 -21.52 -44.32
CA ALA A 102 -25.95 -21.95 -43.20
C ALA A 102 -25.80 -20.96 -42.02
N PRO A 103 -26.77 -20.91 -41.10
CA PRO A 103 -26.65 -20.17 -39.87
C PRO A 103 -25.39 -20.59 -39.10
N THR A 104 -24.56 -19.62 -38.75
CA THR A 104 -23.23 -19.85 -38.16
C THR A 104 -23.13 -19.17 -36.80
N PHE A 105 -22.82 -19.94 -35.77
CA PHE A 105 -22.53 -19.43 -34.43
C PHE A 105 -21.03 -19.39 -34.19
N VAL A 106 -20.54 -18.25 -33.71
CA VAL A 106 -19.16 -18.08 -33.27
C VAL A 106 -19.17 -17.76 -31.77
N ILE A 107 -18.57 -18.62 -30.96
CA ILE A 107 -18.52 -18.45 -29.50
C ILE A 107 -17.25 -17.72 -29.11
N VAL A 108 -17.39 -16.68 -28.29
CA VAL A 108 -16.34 -15.72 -28.04
C VAL A 108 -16.36 -15.31 -26.57
N GLY A 109 -15.22 -15.46 -25.89
CA GLY A 109 -15.03 -14.86 -24.56
C GLY A 109 -14.48 -13.44 -24.62
N ASP A 110 -13.75 -13.11 -25.70
CA ASP A 110 -13.17 -11.79 -25.93
C ASP A 110 -13.21 -11.48 -27.44
N PRO A 111 -14.02 -10.51 -27.89
CA PRO A 111 -14.11 -10.12 -29.29
C PRO A 111 -12.76 -9.78 -29.92
N ALA A 112 -11.79 -9.27 -29.14
CA ALA A 112 -10.47 -8.92 -29.66
C ALA A 112 -9.64 -10.13 -30.14
N ARG A 113 -10.08 -11.37 -29.86
CA ARG A 113 -9.43 -12.59 -30.33
C ARG A 113 -9.95 -13.09 -31.69
N LEU A 114 -10.95 -12.43 -32.26
CA LEU A 114 -11.47 -12.75 -33.58
C LEU A 114 -10.84 -11.88 -34.67
N PRO A 115 -10.71 -12.41 -35.90
CA PRO A 115 -10.50 -11.60 -37.10
C PRO A 115 -11.51 -10.44 -37.19
N SER A 116 -11.04 -9.24 -37.54
CA SER A 116 -11.85 -8.03 -37.65
C SER A 116 -13.04 -8.19 -38.59
N GLU A 117 -12.89 -9.00 -39.62
CA GLU A 117 -13.87 -9.26 -40.67
C GLU A 117 -15.09 -10.01 -40.11
N LEU A 118 -14.87 -10.97 -39.20
CA LEU A 118 -15.96 -11.71 -38.53
C LEU A 118 -16.71 -10.84 -37.52
N ILE A 119 -16.00 -9.93 -36.85
CA ILE A 119 -16.61 -9.00 -35.89
C ILE A 119 -17.48 -7.97 -36.63
N ALA A 120 -17.00 -7.48 -37.78
CA ALA A 120 -17.71 -6.54 -38.64
C ALA A 120 -18.88 -7.20 -39.39
N GLY A 121 -18.74 -8.47 -39.79
CA GLY A 121 -19.75 -9.25 -40.49
C GLY A 121 -20.80 -9.94 -39.60
N ALA A 122 -20.71 -9.82 -38.27
CA ALA A 122 -21.67 -10.46 -37.37
C ALA A 122 -23.06 -9.79 -37.43
N ASP A 123 -24.08 -10.53 -37.84
CA ASP A 123 -25.48 -10.05 -37.94
C ASP A 123 -26.11 -9.77 -36.58
N VAL A 124 -25.81 -10.62 -35.57
CA VAL A 124 -26.34 -10.45 -34.21
C VAL A 124 -25.28 -10.83 -33.19
N ARG A 125 -25.14 -9.99 -32.16
CA ARG A 125 -24.32 -10.28 -30.97
C ARG A 125 -25.21 -10.61 -29.79
N ILE A 126 -24.91 -11.71 -29.12
CA ILE A 126 -25.78 -12.33 -28.12
C ILE A 126 -24.98 -12.53 -26.84
N PRO A 127 -25.17 -11.67 -25.82
CA PRO A 127 -24.54 -11.86 -24.52
C PRO A 127 -25.21 -13.03 -23.79
N VAL A 128 -24.40 -14.04 -23.44
CA VAL A 128 -24.84 -15.23 -22.73
C VAL A 128 -24.30 -15.21 -21.30
N ARG A 129 -25.22 -15.24 -20.34
CA ARG A 129 -24.92 -15.22 -18.90
C ARG A 129 -25.87 -16.15 -18.15
N ALA A 130 -25.43 -16.66 -17.00
CA ALA A 130 -26.35 -17.32 -16.07
C ALA A 130 -27.34 -16.29 -15.48
N THR A 131 -28.62 -16.62 -15.49
CA THR A 131 -29.69 -15.81 -14.89
C THR A 131 -30.44 -16.61 -13.83
N PRO A 132 -31.15 -15.95 -12.88
CA PRO A 132 -31.93 -16.66 -11.88
C PRO A 132 -33.06 -17.49 -12.50
N ARG A 133 -33.57 -17.06 -13.67
CA ARG A 133 -34.61 -17.76 -14.41
C ARG A 133 -34.07 -19.01 -15.10
N ALA A 134 -32.94 -18.91 -15.80
CA ALA A 134 -32.28 -20.05 -16.43
C ALA A 134 -31.93 -21.12 -15.38
N LEU A 135 -31.28 -20.73 -14.27
CA LEU A 135 -30.93 -21.66 -13.19
C LEU A 135 -32.15 -22.30 -12.53
N ARG A 136 -33.24 -21.55 -12.34
CA ARG A 136 -34.51 -22.11 -11.82
C ARG A 136 -35.09 -23.16 -12.76
N ARG A 137 -35.04 -22.92 -14.07
CA ARG A 137 -35.50 -23.88 -15.08
C ARG A 137 -34.61 -25.11 -15.14
N THR A 138 -33.28 -24.94 -15.04
CA THR A 138 -32.33 -26.04 -14.94
C THR A 138 -32.64 -26.93 -13.73
N LEU A 139 -32.87 -26.33 -12.55
CA LEU A 139 -33.26 -27.09 -11.35
C LEU A 139 -34.62 -27.80 -11.53
N GLN A 140 -35.60 -27.14 -12.16
CA GLN A 140 -36.89 -27.76 -12.43
C GLN A 140 -36.76 -28.95 -13.39
N ARG A 141 -35.90 -28.83 -14.41
CA ARG A 141 -35.65 -29.87 -15.41
C ARG A 141 -34.91 -31.07 -14.83
N LEU A 142 -33.90 -30.85 -14.00
CA LEU A 142 -33.06 -31.91 -13.43
C LEU A 142 -33.73 -32.65 -12.27
N TYR A 143 -34.52 -31.95 -11.44
CA TYR A 143 -35.04 -32.50 -10.19
C TYR A 143 -36.57 -32.49 -10.08
N GLY A 144 -37.29 -32.08 -11.13
CA GLY A 144 -38.76 -32.00 -11.17
C GLY A 144 -39.40 -30.97 -10.23
N LYS A 145 -38.61 -30.24 -9.43
CA LYS A 145 -39.08 -29.32 -8.38
C LYS A 145 -38.52 -27.91 -8.58
N ARG A 146 -39.33 -26.90 -8.26
CA ARG A 146 -38.91 -25.49 -8.33
C ARG A 146 -38.19 -25.06 -7.06
N ALA A 147 -37.21 -24.18 -7.22
CA ALA A 147 -36.58 -23.44 -6.12
C ALA A 147 -36.58 -21.94 -6.41
N VAL A 148 -36.56 -21.14 -5.34
CA VAL A 148 -36.28 -19.72 -5.45
C VAL A 148 -34.77 -19.56 -5.64
N VAL A 149 -34.39 -18.92 -6.73
CA VAL A 149 -33.01 -18.54 -7.04
C VAL A 149 -33.00 -17.02 -7.18
N ARG A 150 -32.10 -16.35 -6.46
CA ARG A 150 -31.82 -14.91 -6.54
C ARG A 150 -30.46 -14.70 -7.18
N GLN A 151 -30.23 -13.52 -7.78
CA GLN A 151 -28.94 -13.19 -8.39
C GLN A 151 -27.77 -13.31 -7.39
N SER A 152 -28.00 -12.94 -6.13
CA SER A 152 -27.02 -13.04 -5.04
C SER A 152 -26.62 -14.48 -4.70
N ASP A 153 -27.43 -15.49 -5.03
CA ASP A 153 -27.15 -16.88 -4.67
C ASP A 153 -25.99 -17.47 -5.49
N PHE A 154 -25.64 -16.88 -6.64
CA PHE A 154 -24.62 -17.40 -7.55
C PHE A 154 -23.75 -16.29 -8.17
N SER A 155 -23.77 -15.09 -7.58
CA SER A 155 -22.96 -13.97 -8.04
C SER A 155 -21.46 -14.31 -7.99
N GLY A 156 -20.72 -14.03 -9.05
CA GLY A 156 -19.29 -14.32 -9.13
C GLY A 156 -18.92 -15.80 -9.39
N LEU A 157 -19.90 -16.70 -9.52
CA LEU A 157 -19.64 -18.10 -9.90
C LEU A 157 -19.38 -18.21 -11.41
N ASP A 158 -18.36 -18.97 -11.79
CA ASP A 158 -18.09 -19.34 -13.18
C ASP A 158 -18.72 -20.71 -13.52
N TRP A 159 -18.58 -21.17 -14.76
CA TRP A 159 -19.21 -22.41 -15.24
C TRP A 159 -18.93 -23.64 -14.36
N PRO A 160 -17.69 -23.93 -13.91
CA PRO A 160 -17.42 -25.09 -13.07
C PRO A 160 -18.14 -25.04 -11.72
N GLU A 161 -18.17 -23.87 -11.06
CA GLU A 161 -18.83 -23.69 -9.78
C GLU A 161 -20.35 -23.84 -9.90
N LEU A 162 -20.92 -23.38 -11.02
CA LEU A 162 -22.33 -23.57 -11.31
C LEU A 162 -22.68 -25.06 -11.46
N LEU A 163 -21.83 -25.84 -12.14
CA LEU A 163 -22.06 -27.27 -12.37
C LEU A 163 -21.83 -28.15 -11.13
N VAL A 164 -20.75 -27.94 -10.38
CA VAL A 164 -20.39 -28.79 -9.22
C VAL A 164 -21.47 -28.77 -8.13
N ALA A 165 -22.27 -27.71 -8.07
CA ALA A 165 -23.40 -27.63 -7.17
C ALA A 165 -24.58 -28.54 -7.57
N LEU A 166 -24.69 -28.97 -8.83
CA LEU A 166 -25.74 -29.83 -9.36
C LEU A 166 -25.31 -31.31 -9.24
N ARG A 167 -25.97 -32.09 -8.37
CA ARG A 167 -25.59 -33.48 -8.06
C ARG A 167 -26.81 -34.40 -8.21
N PRO A 168 -26.66 -35.64 -8.71
CA PRO A 168 -27.78 -36.55 -8.98
C PRO A 168 -28.76 -36.69 -7.80
N ASP A 169 -28.26 -36.94 -6.59
CA ASP A 169 -29.09 -37.17 -5.39
C ASP A 169 -29.37 -35.90 -4.57
N SER A 170 -29.48 -34.75 -5.23
CA SER A 170 -29.70 -33.47 -4.56
C SER A 170 -31.14 -32.96 -4.65
N THR A 171 -31.49 -32.03 -3.76
CA THR A 171 -32.68 -31.20 -3.92
C THR A 171 -32.34 -29.84 -4.53
N PRO A 172 -33.28 -29.18 -5.24
CA PRO A 172 -33.09 -27.82 -5.72
C PRO A 172 -32.66 -26.82 -4.64
N ARG A 173 -33.21 -26.93 -3.42
CA ARG A 173 -32.83 -26.09 -2.28
C ARG A 173 -31.37 -26.33 -1.87
N ALA A 174 -30.91 -27.58 -1.84
CA ALA A 174 -29.53 -27.90 -1.52
C ALA A 174 -28.54 -27.42 -2.59
N CYS A 175 -28.92 -27.45 -3.87
CA CYS A 175 -28.13 -26.87 -4.96
C CYS A 175 -27.99 -25.34 -4.78
N VAL A 176 -29.10 -24.64 -4.51
CA VAL A 176 -29.07 -23.18 -4.24
C VAL A 176 -28.26 -22.86 -2.98
N ALA A 177 -28.37 -23.67 -1.93
CA ALA A 177 -27.57 -23.50 -0.72
C ALA A 177 -26.07 -23.69 -0.99
N ARG A 178 -25.70 -24.63 -1.87
CA ARG A 178 -24.30 -24.80 -2.32
C ARG A 178 -23.83 -23.62 -3.15
N TRP A 179 -24.60 -23.15 -4.13
CA TRP A 179 -24.27 -21.92 -4.86
C TRP A 179 -24.09 -20.76 -3.89
N ARG A 180 -25.01 -20.56 -2.95
CA ARG A 180 -24.90 -19.50 -1.95
C ARG A 180 -23.67 -19.65 -1.08
N LYS A 181 -23.33 -20.87 -0.65
CA LYS A 181 -22.13 -21.14 0.14
C LYS A 181 -20.86 -20.85 -0.66
N THR A 182 -20.78 -21.31 -1.91
CA THR A 182 -19.64 -21.06 -2.81
C THR A 182 -19.53 -19.58 -3.16
N ALA A 183 -20.66 -18.93 -3.46
CA ALA A 183 -20.73 -17.50 -3.73
C ALA A 183 -20.37 -16.69 -2.49
N ALA A 184 -20.76 -17.13 -1.28
CA ALA A 184 -20.36 -16.49 -0.02
C ALA A 184 -18.89 -16.73 0.34
N SER A 185 -18.30 -17.87 -0.02
CA SER A 185 -16.86 -18.09 0.11
C SER A 185 -16.03 -17.30 -0.91
N LEU A 186 -16.66 -16.89 -2.02
CA LEU A 186 -16.07 -16.04 -3.05
C LEU A 186 -16.41 -14.55 -2.86
N SER A 187 -17.48 -14.24 -2.11
CA SER A 187 -17.82 -12.90 -1.64
C SER A 187 -16.88 -12.58 -0.50
N ALA A 188 -16.15 -11.48 -0.61
CA ALA A 188 -15.20 -11.08 0.42
C ALA A 188 -15.86 -11.06 1.81
N PRO A 189 -15.21 -11.61 2.85
CA PRO A 189 -15.66 -11.38 4.20
C PRO A 189 -15.70 -9.87 4.45
N ILE A 190 -16.75 -9.41 5.15
CA ILE A 190 -16.65 -8.13 5.87
C ILE A 190 -15.40 -8.27 6.75
N ALA A 191 -14.51 -7.26 6.72
CA ALA A 191 -13.23 -7.29 7.41
C ALA A 191 -13.38 -7.92 8.81
N SER A 192 -12.44 -8.81 9.17
CA SER A 192 -12.55 -9.67 10.35
C SER A 192 -12.96 -8.91 11.61
N ASP A 193 -13.61 -9.60 12.55
CA ASP A 193 -14.03 -8.97 13.81
C ASP A 193 -12.86 -8.34 14.59
N LYS A 194 -11.63 -8.84 14.37
CA LYS A 194 -10.38 -8.33 14.95
C LYS A 194 -9.81 -7.07 14.29
N THR A 195 -10.26 -6.68 13.10
CA THR A 195 -9.79 -5.45 12.44
C THR A 195 -10.37 -4.23 13.17
N PRO A 196 -9.60 -3.23 13.58
CA PRO A 196 -10.15 -2.01 14.18
C PRO A 196 -10.94 -1.17 13.16
N THR A 197 -11.83 -0.30 13.63
CA THR A 197 -12.43 0.76 12.80
C THR A 197 -11.48 1.96 12.71
N LEU A 198 -11.74 2.89 11.78
CA LEU A 198 -10.85 4.04 11.53
C LEU A 198 -10.66 4.91 12.80
N ASP A 199 -11.70 5.08 13.62
CA ASP A 199 -11.67 5.83 14.88
C ASP A 199 -10.81 5.15 15.96
N GLN A 200 -10.52 3.86 15.83
CA GLN A 200 -9.70 3.08 16.76
C GLN A 200 -8.23 3.02 16.33
N LEU A 201 -7.89 3.55 15.15
CA LEU A 201 -6.52 3.60 14.65
C LEU A 201 -5.79 4.83 15.18
N ALA A 202 -4.51 4.66 15.50
CA ALA A 202 -3.57 5.73 15.87
C ALA A 202 -2.32 5.66 14.99
N GLY A 203 -1.55 6.75 14.89
CA GLY A 203 -0.30 6.77 14.12
C GLY A 203 -0.46 6.88 12.61
N PHE A 204 -1.53 7.49 12.13
CA PHE A 204 -1.77 7.72 10.69
C PHE A 204 -1.79 9.19 10.27
N GLY A 205 -1.55 10.12 11.22
CA GLY A 205 -1.35 11.55 10.97
C GLY A 205 -2.40 12.17 10.03
N ASP A 206 -1.92 12.93 9.05
CA ASP A 206 -2.73 13.69 8.10
C ASP A 206 -3.56 12.82 7.13
N ALA A 207 -3.28 11.52 7.05
CA ALA A 207 -4.10 10.62 6.25
C ALA A 207 -5.49 10.38 6.87
N MET A 208 -5.62 10.44 8.20
CA MET A 208 -6.86 10.11 8.91
C MET A 208 -8.05 11.02 8.55
N PRO A 209 -7.92 12.37 8.57
CA PRO A 209 -9.02 13.24 8.17
C PRO A 209 -9.54 12.93 6.76
N ARG A 210 -8.66 12.60 5.82
CA ARG A 210 -9.06 12.26 4.45
C ARG A 210 -9.78 10.91 4.37
N LEU A 211 -9.32 9.91 5.11
CA LEU A 211 -9.97 8.60 5.19
C LEU A 211 -11.37 8.69 5.81
N LEU A 212 -11.53 9.50 6.85
CA LEU A 212 -12.83 9.77 7.47
C LEU A 212 -13.77 10.55 6.52
N SER A 213 -13.23 11.51 5.78
CA SER A 213 -13.99 12.21 4.73
C SER A 213 -14.49 11.23 3.67
N LEU A 214 -13.63 10.31 3.20
CA LEU A 214 -14.02 9.29 2.23
C LEU A 214 -15.09 8.35 2.80
N ALA A 215 -14.97 7.95 4.06
CA ALA A 215 -16.00 7.14 4.74
C ALA A 215 -17.35 7.87 4.74
N SER A 216 -17.36 9.16 5.06
CA SER A 216 -18.56 10.00 5.00
C SER A 216 -19.13 10.14 3.58
N ASP A 217 -18.28 10.30 2.57
CA ASP A 217 -18.72 10.38 1.17
C ASP A 217 -19.35 9.07 0.69
N ILE A 218 -18.82 7.92 1.12
CA ILE A 218 -19.44 6.60 0.87
C ILE A 218 -20.84 6.52 1.48
N GLU A 219 -21.03 7.02 2.70
CA GLU A 219 -22.36 7.08 3.33
C GLU A 219 -23.31 8.03 2.60
N ARG A 220 -22.83 9.20 2.16
CA ARG A 220 -23.61 10.14 1.35
C ARG A 220 -24.07 9.53 0.04
N VAL A 221 -23.23 8.70 -0.60
CA VAL A 221 -23.63 7.94 -1.79
C VAL A 221 -24.69 6.89 -1.47
N ARG A 222 -24.57 6.18 -0.33
CA ARG A 222 -25.58 5.21 0.11
C ARG A 222 -26.94 5.86 0.36
N ASP A 223 -26.94 7.08 0.89
CA ASP A 223 -28.14 7.88 1.15
C ASP A 223 -28.64 8.65 -0.08
N GLY A 224 -27.97 8.55 -1.23
CA GLY A 224 -28.34 9.22 -2.48
C GLY A 224 -28.07 10.74 -2.49
N ARG A 225 -27.30 11.27 -1.51
CA ARG A 225 -26.91 12.68 -1.43
C ARG A 225 -25.69 13.02 -2.29
N LEU A 226 -24.92 12.02 -2.69
CA LEU A 226 -23.76 12.12 -3.58
C LEU A 226 -23.89 11.09 -4.71
N LYS A 227 -23.39 11.39 -5.91
CA LYS A 227 -23.41 10.40 -6.99
C LYS A 227 -22.27 9.40 -6.83
N LYS A 228 -22.47 8.18 -7.35
CA LYS A 228 -21.49 7.08 -7.22
C LYS A 228 -20.17 7.36 -7.96
N ASP A 229 -20.24 8.07 -9.07
CA ASP A 229 -19.09 8.48 -9.90
C ASP A 229 -18.27 9.62 -9.27
N GLU A 230 -18.81 10.29 -8.24
CA GLU A 230 -18.11 11.31 -7.46
C GLU A 230 -17.24 10.70 -6.34
N LEU A 231 -17.33 9.38 -6.08
CA LEU A 231 -16.42 8.72 -5.15
C LEU A 231 -15.01 8.66 -5.73
N PRO A 232 -14.00 9.17 -5.01
CA PRO A 232 -12.64 9.15 -5.49
C PRO A 232 -12.00 7.79 -5.25
N SER A 233 -11.03 7.44 -6.10
CA SER A 233 -10.12 6.32 -5.80
C SER A 233 -8.90 6.83 -5.03
N LEU A 234 -8.36 5.98 -4.17
CA LEU A 234 -7.28 6.31 -3.25
C LEU A 234 -6.01 5.53 -3.58
N LEU A 235 -4.86 6.18 -3.53
CA LEU A 235 -3.55 5.52 -3.50
C LEU A 235 -2.88 5.78 -2.16
N LEU A 236 -2.61 4.71 -1.42
CA LEU A 236 -1.85 4.71 -0.19
C LEU A 236 -0.37 4.45 -0.52
N HIS A 237 0.53 5.37 -0.20
CA HIS A 237 1.97 5.16 -0.39
C HIS A 237 2.73 5.38 0.91
N GLY A 238 3.92 4.80 1.05
CA GLY A 238 4.76 4.97 2.24
C GLY A 238 5.60 3.74 2.53
N ALA A 239 6.45 3.82 3.54
CA ALA A 239 7.39 2.75 3.87
C ALA A 239 6.68 1.39 4.14
N PRO A 240 7.37 0.25 3.93
CA PRO A 240 6.81 -1.06 4.24
C PRO A 240 6.49 -1.19 5.75
N GLY A 241 5.37 -1.83 6.06
CA GLY A 241 4.95 -2.08 7.45
C GLY A 241 4.33 -0.89 8.19
N THR A 242 4.01 0.21 7.50
CA THR A 242 3.32 1.38 8.09
C THR A 242 1.80 1.21 8.23
N GLY A 243 1.22 0.09 7.77
CA GLY A 243 -0.19 -0.21 7.96
C GLY A 243 -1.13 0.15 6.81
N LYS A 244 -0.62 0.34 5.58
CA LYS A 244 -1.44 0.63 4.37
C LYS A 244 -2.63 -0.34 4.20
N THR A 245 -2.37 -1.64 4.23
CA THR A 245 -3.40 -2.69 4.12
C THR A 245 -4.37 -2.67 5.32
N LEU A 246 -3.87 -2.40 6.53
CA LEU A 246 -4.69 -2.31 7.75
C LEU A 246 -5.69 -1.14 7.64
N VAL A 247 -5.24 0.03 7.18
CA VAL A 247 -6.08 1.20 6.96
C VAL A 247 -7.17 0.93 5.94
N ALA A 248 -6.83 0.31 4.81
CA ALA A 248 -7.81 -0.02 3.77
C ALA A 248 -8.89 -0.99 4.29
N ARG A 249 -8.51 -2.01 5.07
CA ARG A 249 -9.47 -2.91 5.74
C ARG A 249 -10.31 -2.20 6.79
N SER A 250 -9.71 -1.28 7.54
CA SER A 250 -10.40 -0.51 8.59
C SER A 250 -11.41 0.47 8.00
N LEU A 251 -11.11 1.08 6.85
CA LEU A 251 -12.07 1.86 6.06
C LEU A 251 -13.28 0.99 5.70
N ALA A 252 -13.05 -0.18 5.10
CA ALA A 252 -14.14 -1.10 4.74
C ALA A 252 -14.99 -1.53 5.94
N LYS A 253 -14.35 -1.80 7.09
CA LYS A 253 -15.06 -2.12 8.35
C LYS A 253 -15.91 -0.95 8.82
N THR A 254 -15.36 0.26 8.81
CA THR A 254 -16.02 1.49 9.27
C THR A 254 -17.30 1.76 8.47
N VAL A 255 -17.24 1.61 7.14
CA VAL A 255 -18.42 1.81 6.28
C VAL A 255 -19.31 0.56 6.12
N GLY A 256 -18.91 -0.56 6.72
CA GLY A 256 -19.62 -1.84 6.64
C GLY A 256 -19.73 -2.43 5.23
N LEU A 257 -18.71 -2.21 4.38
CA LEU A 257 -18.68 -2.70 3.00
C LEU A 257 -17.78 -3.95 2.85
N PRO A 258 -18.06 -4.85 1.88
CA PRO A 258 -17.16 -5.93 1.52
C PRO A 258 -15.76 -5.42 1.14
N PHE A 259 -14.72 -6.14 1.55
CA PHE A 259 -13.32 -5.80 1.25
C PHE A 259 -12.70 -6.83 0.31
N ILE A 260 -12.60 -6.49 -0.98
CA ILE A 260 -12.07 -7.40 -2.00
C ILE A 260 -10.62 -7.02 -2.25
N GLU A 261 -9.70 -7.93 -1.96
CA GLU A 261 -8.26 -7.68 -2.11
C GLU A 261 -7.61 -8.56 -3.17
N THR A 262 -6.51 -8.03 -3.70
CA THR A 262 -5.51 -8.71 -4.52
C THR A 262 -4.19 -7.98 -4.32
N SER A 263 -3.07 -8.66 -4.51
CA SER A 263 -1.77 -8.03 -4.77
C SER A 263 -1.42 -8.12 -6.24
N ILE A 264 -0.48 -7.29 -6.72
CA ILE A 264 0.12 -7.49 -8.04
C ILE A 264 0.82 -8.85 -8.11
N GLY A 265 1.49 -9.27 -7.02
CA GLY A 265 2.08 -10.61 -6.91
C GLY A 265 1.09 -11.75 -7.16
N ASP A 266 -0.16 -11.62 -6.68
CA ASP A 266 -1.21 -12.64 -6.87
C ASP A 266 -1.55 -12.84 -8.35
N TRP A 267 -1.46 -11.80 -9.18
CA TRP A 267 -1.69 -11.92 -10.62
C TRP A 267 -0.60 -12.75 -11.31
N PHE A 268 0.57 -12.91 -10.67
CA PHE A 268 1.71 -13.67 -11.17
C PHE A 268 1.87 -15.05 -10.50
N ALA A 269 1.03 -15.42 -9.54
CA ALA A 269 1.19 -16.65 -8.73
C ALA A 269 0.94 -17.98 -9.48
N GLY A 270 0.56 -17.96 -10.77
CA GLY A 270 0.29 -19.17 -11.55
C GLY A 270 1.56 -19.91 -12.02
N GLU A 271 1.48 -21.25 -12.11
CA GLU A 271 2.57 -22.18 -12.49
C GLU A 271 3.29 -21.83 -13.81
N ARG A 272 2.66 -21.01 -14.66
CA ARG A 272 3.31 -20.27 -15.74
C ARG A 272 2.70 -18.88 -15.83
N ALA A 273 3.42 -17.87 -15.34
CA ALA A 273 3.08 -16.45 -15.45
C ALA A 273 3.18 -15.94 -16.91
N HIS A 274 2.44 -16.57 -17.82
CA HIS A 274 2.27 -16.08 -19.17
C HIS A 274 1.28 -14.90 -19.15
N LEU A 275 1.48 -13.95 -20.06
CA LEU A 275 0.72 -12.70 -20.15
C LEU A 275 -0.81 -12.89 -20.06
N GLY A 276 -1.32 -13.95 -20.70
CA GLY A 276 -2.75 -14.26 -20.69
C GLY A 276 -3.30 -14.66 -19.32
N THR A 277 -2.50 -15.34 -18.48
CA THR A 277 -2.90 -15.73 -17.12
C THR A 277 -3.01 -14.51 -16.22
N VAL A 278 -2.02 -13.61 -16.29
CA VAL A 278 -1.96 -12.34 -15.54
C VAL A 278 -3.16 -11.46 -15.86
N ILE A 279 -3.44 -11.26 -17.15
CA ILE A 279 -4.61 -10.52 -17.62
C ILE A 279 -5.91 -11.20 -17.16
N GLY A 280 -5.94 -12.53 -17.15
CA GLY A 280 -7.07 -13.33 -16.68
C GLY A 280 -7.38 -13.08 -15.20
N GLU A 281 -6.40 -13.16 -14.32
CA GLU A 281 -6.55 -12.91 -12.88
C GLU A 281 -6.99 -11.47 -12.60
N MET A 282 -6.38 -10.49 -13.28
CA MET A 282 -6.79 -9.10 -13.18
C MET A 282 -8.27 -8.92 -13.58
N ARG A 283 -8.70 -9.47 -14.71
CA ARG A 283 -10.10 -9.42 -15.15
C ARG A 283 -11.04 -10.08 -14.12
N ARG A 284 -10.65 -11.22 -13.54
CA ARG A 284 -11.42 -11.91 -12.48
C ARG A 284 -11.58 -11.03 -11.25
N PHE A 285 -10.52 -10.39 -10.78
CA PHE A 285 -10.55 -9.48 -9.65
C PHE A 285 -11.57 -8.34 -9.87
N PHE A 286 -11.48 -7.63 -10.99
CA PHE A 286 -12.39 -6.51 -11.28
C PHE A 286 -13.83 -6.96 -11.53
N ALA A 287 -14.04 -8.14 -12.14
CA ALA A 287 -15.37 -8.73 -12.28
C ALA A 287 -15.99 -9.04 -10.92
N ARG A 288 -15.19 -9.61 -9.99
CA ARG A 288 -15.61 -9.93 -8.63
C ARG A 288 -15.87 -8.68 -7.78
N ALA A 289 -15.07 -7.63 -7.94
CA ALA A 289 -15.32 -6.32 -7.34
C ALA A 289 -16.64 -5.73 -7.83
N THR A 290 -16.85 -5.69 -9.14
CA THR A 290 -18.07 -5.12 -9.74
C THR A 290 -19.33 -5.91 -9.35
N SER A 291 -19.24 -7.24 -9.25
CA SER A 291 -20.38 -8.09 -8.86
C SER A 291 -20.73 -8.03 -7.37
N SER A 292 -19.81 -7.51 -6.55
CA SER A 292 -19.96 -7.35 -5.10
C SER A 292 -20.23 -5.90 -4.68
N ALA A 293 -20.42 -5.00 -5.64
CA ALA A 293 -20.64 -3.60 -5.36
C ALA A 293 -21.97 -3.36 -4.61
N PRO A 294 -22.04 -2.43 -3.64
CA PRO A 294 -20.96 -1.53 -3.23
C PRO A 294 -19.89 -2.24 -2.39
N CYS A 295 -18.61 -2.00 -2.69
CA CYS A 295 -17.48 -2.62 -2.01
C CYS A 295 -16.22 -1.75 -2.03
N ILE A 296 -15.26 -2.06 -1.18
CA ILE A 296 -13.88 -1.56 -1.29
C ILE A 296 -13.07 -2.60 -2.07
N ALA A 297 -12.49 -2.19 -3.20
CA ALA A 297 -11.60 -3.01 -4.01
C ALA A 297 -10.14 -2.55 -3.80
N PHE A 298 -9.36 -3.38 -3.13
CA PHE A 298 -8.00 -3.10 -2.72
C PHE A 298 -6.98 -3.82 -3.60
N ILE A 299 -5.98 -3.08 -4.11
CA ILE A 299 -4.87 -3.61 -4.89
C ILE A 299 -3.56 -3.26 -4.16
N ASP A 300 -2.91 -4.27 -3.57
CA ASP A 300 -1.62 -4.11 -2.90
C ASP A 300 -0.46 -4.23 -3.90
N GLU A 301 0.71 -3.73 -3.50
CA GLU A 301 1.96 -3.78 -4.28
C GLU A 301 1.84 -3.22 -5.71
N LEU A 302 1.14 -2.09 -5.88
CA LEU A 302 0.96 -1.45 -7.20
C LEU A 302 2.29 -1.11 -7.89
N ASP A 303 3.38 -0.97 -7.14
CA ASP A 303 4.75 -0.85 -7.64
C ASP A 303 5.23 -2.07 -8.45
N GLY A 304 4.51 -3.19 -8.39
CA GLY A 304 4.67 -4.28 -9.35
C GLY A 304 4.20 -3.94 -10.77
N LEU A 305 3.53 -2.81 -11.01
CA LEU A 305 3.26 -2.27 -12.33
C LEU A 305 4.27 -1.15 -12.67
N PRO A 306 5.39 -1.48 -13.33
CA PRO A 306 6.50 -0.54 -13.51
C PRO A 306 6.17 0.59 -14.50
N ASP A 307 6.88 1.71 -14.34
CA ASP A 307 6.93 2.78 -15.34
C ASP A 307 7.51 2.27 -16.67
N ARG A 308 6.64 2.11 -17.66
CA ARG A 308 6.99 1.62 -19.01
C ARG A 308 8.04 2.47 -19.71
N ALA A 309 8.18 3.75 -19.34
CA ALA A 309 9.17 4.64 -19.93
C ALA A 309 10.61 4.34 -19.47
N LYS A 310 10.76 3.72 -18.30
CA LYS A 310 12.07 3.37 -17.71
C LYS A 310 12.54 1.96 -18.05
N LEU A 311 11.70 1.17 -18.72
CA LEU A 311 11.99 -0.21 -19.12
C LEU A 311 12.77 -0.28 -20.44
N ASP A 312 13.55 -1.35 -20.60
CA ASP A 312 14.15 -1.70 -21.88
C ASP A 312 13.08 -2.13 -22.91
N GLU A 313 13.47 -2.32 -24.17
CA GLU A 313 12.52 -2.63 -25.25
C GLU A 313 11.76 -3.94 -25.03
N ARG A 314 12.44 -4.99 -24.54
CA ARG A 314 11.87 -6.32 -24.35
C ARG A 314 10.94 -6.37 -23.14
N GLU A 315 11.33 -5.74 -22.04
CA GLU A 315 10.52 -5.58 -20.85
C GLU A 315 9.27 -4.75 -21.15
N ARG A 316 9.43 -3.65 -21.90
CA ARG A 316 8.32 -2.78 -22.30
C ARG A 316 7.29 -3.52 -23.14
N GLU A 317 7.72 -4.35 -24.10
CA GLU A 317 6.82 -5.15 -24.93
C GLU A 317 5.93 -6.07 -24.07
N TRP A 318 6.50 -6.68 -23.03
CA TRP A 318 5.78 -7.58 -22.14
C TRP A 318 4.88 -6.86 -21.12
N TRP A 319 5.36 -5.76 -20.53
CA TRP A 319 4.61 -5.00 -19.50
C TRP A 319 3.52 -4.11 -20.09
N THR A 320 3.66 -3.64 -21.34
CA THR A 320 2.70 -2.73 -21.96
C THR A 320 1.28 -3.27 -21.98
N PRO A 321 1.01 -4.51 -22.40
CA PRO A 321 -0.34 -5.08 -22.35
C PRO A 321 -0.88 -5.25 -20.93
N VAL A 322 -0.02 -5.59 -19.94
CA VAL A 322 -0.43 -5.73 -18.53
C VAL A 322 -0.88 -4.39 -17.97
N VAL A 323 -0.02 -3.38 -18.03
CA VAL A 323 -0.33 -2.04 -17.53
C VAL A 323 -1.54 -1.46 -18.25
N THR A 324 -1.60 -1.55 -19.59
CA THR A 324 -2.74 -1.05 -20.37
C THR A 324 -4.05 -1.74 -19.96
N THR A 325 -4.03 -3.05 -19.71
CA THR A 325 -5.20 -3.76 -19.22
C THR A 325 -5.62 -3.26 -17.84
N ALA A 326 -4.67 -3.06 -16.92
CA ALA A 326 -4.96 -2.53 -15.59
C ALA A 326 -5.65 -1.16 -15.66
N LEU A 327 -5.12 -0.26 -16.50
CA LEU A 327 -5.70 1.07 -16.75
C LEU A 327 -7.14 0.96 -17.26
N VAL A 328 -7.38 0.12 -18.27
CA VAL A 328 -8.73 -0.11 -18.83
C VAL A 328 -9.69 -0.66 -17.77
N MET A 329 -9.23 -1.57 -16.91
CA MET A 329 -10.08 -2.16 -15.87
C MET A 329 -10.40 -1.16 -14.75
N ILE A 330 -9.44 -0.32 -14.35
CA ILE A 330 -9.65 0.79 -13.41
C ILE A 330 -10.70 1.76 -13.98
N ASP A 331 -10.51 2.21 -15.22
CA ASP A 331 -11.41 3.16 -15.89
C ASP A 331 -12.84 2.57 -15.98
N ARG A 332 -12.96 1.27 -16.30
CA ARG A 332 -14.25 0.56 -16.34
C ARG A 332 -14.91 0.41 -14.96
N ALA A 333 -14.15 0.07 -13.94
CA ALA A 333 -14.68 -0.11 -12.58
C ALA A 333 -15.28 1.19 -12.04
N ARG A 334 -14.66 2.34 -12.36
CA ARG A 334 -15.17 3.66 -12.02
C ARG A 334 -16.39 4.06 -12.85
N ALA A 335 -16.29 3.93 -14.18
CA ALA A 335 -17.35 4.35 -15.10
C ALA A 335 -18.65 3.55 -14.94
N ALA A 336 -18.57 2.31 -14.42
CA ALA A 336 -19.73 1.45 -14.23
C ALA A 336 -20.79 2.01 -13.24
N GLY A 337 -20.47 3.05 -12.45
CA GLY A 337 -21.38 3.59 -11.44
C GLY A 337 -21.84 2.50 -10.43
N SER A 338 -21.03 1.46 -10.26
CA SER A 338 -21.36 0.26 -9.50
C SER A 338 -21.30 0.51 -8.00
N GLY A 339 -20.55 1.52 -7.55
CA GLY A 339 -20.26 1.78 -6.13
C GLY A 339 -19.01 1.03 -5.64
N VAL A 340 -18.09 0.70 -6.56
CA VAL A 340 -16.77 0.15 -6.22
C VAL A 340 -15.84 1.31 -5.88
N VAL A 341 -15.33 1.34 -4.65
CA VAL A 341 -14.28 2.29 -4.25
C VAL A 341 -12.93 1.60 -4.42
N LEU A 342 -12.10 2.14 -5.31
CA LEU A 342 -10.77 1.59 -5.58
C LEU A 342 -9.74 2.17 -4.61
N VAL A 343 -8.97 1.29 -3.99
CA VAL A 343 -7.86 1.65 -3.10
C VAL A 343 -6.61 0.90 -3.54
N GLY A 344 -5.57 1.62 -3.90
CA GLY A 344 -4.25 1.09 -4.23
C GLY A 344 -3.29 1.25 -3.07
N ALA A 345 -2.32 0.35 -2.92
CA ALA A 345 -1.18 0.53 -2.01
C ALA A 345 0.16 0.29 -2.71
N THR A 346 1.18 1.08 -2.34
CA THR A 346 2.54 0.95 -2.87
C THR A 346 3.59 1.32 -1.80
N ASN A 347 4.78 0.72 -1.88
CA ASN A 347 5.93 1.16 -1.10
C ASN A 347 6.79 2.18 -1.85
N HIS A 348 6.74 2.16 -3.18
CA HIS A 348 7.60 2.94 -4.06
C HIS A 348 6.78 3.75 -5.07
N TYR A 349 6.20 4.86 -4.60
CA TYR A 349 5.41 5.78 -5.43
C TYR A 349 6.14 6.20 -6.73
N GLN A 350 7.44 6.45 -6.65
CA GLN A 350 8.29 6.88 -7.76
C GLN A 350 8.52 5.82 -8.86
N PHE A 351 8.15 4.56 -8.62
CA PHE A 351 8.30 3.45 -9.58
C PHE A 351 7.01 3.15 -10.35
N LEU A 352 5.89 3.74 -9.92
CA LEU A 352 4.60 3.55 -10.58
C LEU A 352 4.59 4.15 -11.99
N ASP A 353 3.89 3.48 -12.91
CA ASP A 353 3.55 4.09 -14.20
C ASP A 353 2.75 5.38 -13.98
N PRO A 354 3.20 6.54 -14.51
CA PRO A 354 2.54 7.82 -14.31
C PRO A 354 1.08 7.84 -14.78
N ALA A 355 0.67 6.92 -15.67
CA ALA A 355 -0.71 6.81 -16.10
C ALA A 355 -1.65 6.23 -15.03
N LEU A 356 -1.16 5.50 -14.03
CA LEU A 356 -1.98 4.98 -12.92
C LEU A 356 -2.46 6.08 -11.97
N VAL A 357 -1.63 7.12 -11.79
CA VAL A 357 -1.82 8.22 -10.84
C VAL A 357 -2.42 9.48 -11.47
N ARG A 358 -2.92 9.38 -12.70
CA ARG A 358 -3.58 10.51 -13.38
C ARG A 358 -4.97 10.75 -12.80
N PRO A 359 -5.45 12.01 -12.83
CA PRO A 359 -6.85 12.32 -12.53
C PRO A 359 -7.79 11.44 -13.36
N GLY A 360 -8.77 10.82 -12.72
CA GLY A 360 -9.67 9.83 -13.31
C GLY A 360 -9.28 8.37 -13.04
N ARG A 361 -8.19 8.11 -12.31
CA ARG A 361 -7.78 6.77 -11.85
C ARG A 361 -7.57 6.75 -10.34
N PHE A 362 -6.34 6.78 -9.84
CA PHE A 362 -6.02 6.97 -8.43
C PHE A 362 -5.77 8.45 -8.17
N ASP A 363 -6.84 9.20 -7.91
CA ASP A 363 -6.80 10.67 -7.94
C ASP A 363 -6.27 11.27 -6.64
N ILE A 364 -6.48 10.58 -5.53
CA ILE A 364 -6.06 11.00 -4.20
C ILE A 364 -4.86 10.16 -3.81
N HIS A 365 -3.73 10.80 -3.54
CA HIS A 365 -2.55 10.14 -3.00
C HIS A 365 -2.44 10.50 -1.53
N LEU A 366 -2.32 9.49 -0.67
CA LEU A 366 -2.11 9.68 0.76
C LEU A 366 -0.83 8.96 1.17
N GLU A 367 0.05 9.73 1.80
CA GLU A 367 1.23 9.19 2.45
C GLU A 367 0.88 8.59 3.81
N ILE A 368 1.17 7.30 3.98
CA ILE A 368 1.07 6.56 5.22
C ILE A 368 2.46 6.51 5.84
N VAL A 369 2.77 7.55 6.60
CA VAL A 369 4.05 7.74 7.31
C VAL A 369 4.22 6.70 8.42
N GLY A 370 3.13 6.28 9.07
CA GLY A 370 3.15 5.43 10.25
C GLY A 370 3.31 6.24 11.55
N PRO A 371 3.54 5.57 12.69
CA PRO A 371 3.59 6.23 14.01
C PRO A 371 4.76 7.20 14.13
N THR A 372 4.48 8.43 14.56
CA THR A 372 5.50 9.51 14.68
C THR A 372 5.66 10.04 16.09
N THR A 373 4.77 9.66 17.01
CA THR A 373 4.78 10.08 18.42
C THR A 373 4.80 8.90 19.38
N ASP A 374 5.23 9.14 20.62
CA ASP A 374 5.16 8.14 21.70
C ASP A 374 3.72 7.66 21.94
N ALA A 375 2.74 8.56 21.83
CA ALA A 375 1.33 8.24 21.99
C ALA A 375 0.84 7.25 20.92
N ASP A 376 1.25 7.42 19.66
CA ASP A 376 0.93 6.49 18.57
C ASP A 376 1.47 5.10 18.86
N PHE A 377 2.73 5.01 19.28
CA PHE A 377 3.34 3.73 19.62
C PHE A 377 2.70 3.07 20.85
N CYS A 378 2.30 3.86 21.85
CA CYS A 378 1.55 3.35 23.00
C CYS A 378 0.21 2.76 22.57
N ALA A 379 -0.52 3.44 21.68
CA ALA A 379 -1.79 2.96 21.14
C ALA A 379 -1.61 1.67 20.31
N ILE A 380 -0.59 1.60 19.45
CA ILE A 380 -0.27 0.40 18.66
C ILE A 380 0.12 -0.78 19.58
N LEU A 381 0.98 -0.54 20.57
CA LEU A 381 1.35 -1.55 21.57
C LEU A 381 0.11 -2.06 22.31
N ARG A 382 -0.74 -1.14 22.79
CA ARG A 382 -1.97 -1.47 23.53
C ARG A 382 -2.92 -2.32 22.69
N HIS A 383 -3.07 -1.98 21.40
CA HIS A 383 -3.87 -2.74 20.45
C HIS A 383 -3.35 -4.19 20.31
N HIS A 384 -2.05 -4.37 20.05
CA HIS A 384 -1.47 -5.70 19.86
C HIS A 384 -1.36 -6.53 21.15
N LEU A 385 -1.24 -5.87 22.31
CA LEU A 385 -1.24 -6.51 23.63
C LEU A 385 -2.64 -6.97 24.06
N GLY A 386 -3.73 -6.35 23.57
CA GLY A 386 -5.09 -6.76 23.91
C GLY A 386 -5.35 -6.64 25.42
N PRO A 387 -5.70 -7.72 26.14
CA PRO A 387 -5.83 -7.70 27.61
C PRO A 387 -4.49 -7.85 28.36
N ASP A 388 -3.41 -8.29 27.71
CA ASP A 388 -2.12 -8.55 28.36
C ASP A 388 -1.49 -7.26 28.89
N LEU A 389 -0.81 -7.27 30.03
CA LEU A 389 -0.13 -6.08 30.58
C LEU A 389 -1.06 -4.86 30.74
N THR A 390 -2.31 -5.06 31.14
CA THR A 390 -3.24 -3.95 31.42
C THR A 390 -2.70 -3.12 32.59
N GLY A 391 -2.63 -1.79 32.41
CA GLY A 391 -2.10 -0.86 33.42
C GLY A 391 -0.57 -0.71 33.45
N ALA A 392 0.18 -1.45 32.61
CA ALA A 392 1.62 -1.25 32.48
C ALA A 392 1.93 0.07 31.75
N ASP A 393 2.98 0.77 32.21
CA ASP A 393 3.53 1.94 31.50
C ASP A 393 4.30 1.47 30.25
N LEU A 394 3.74 1.74 29.08
CA LEU A 394 4.31 1.38 27.78
C LEU A 394 5.24 2.46 27.22
N SER A 395 5.37 3.61 27.88
CA SER A 395 6.10 4.76 27.34
C SER A 395 7.58 4.47 27.08
N VAL A 396 8.23 3.62 27.89
CA VAL A 396 9.63 3.21 27.65
C VAL A 396 9.78 2.43 26.34
N ILE A 397 8.84 1.52 26.05
CA ILE A 397 8.83 0.73 24.81
C ILE A 397 8.47 1.62 23.61
N ALA A 398 7.51 2.53 23.80
CA ALA A 398 7.09 3.49 22.78
C ALA A 398 8.25 4.43 22.38
N ARG A 399 8.95 5.02 23.35
CA ARG A 399 10.16 5.83 23.11
C ARG A 399 11.23 5.04 22.37
N THR A 400 11.39 3.77 22.72
CA THR A 400 12.33 2.88 22.03
C THR A 400 11.92 2.63 20.58
N ALA A 401 10.63 2.39 20.33
CA ALA A 401 10.08 2.24 18.99
C ALA A 401 10.32 3.50 18.16
N LEU A 402 10.02 4.67 18.71
CA LEU A 402 10.25 5.97 18.06
C LEU A 402 11.73 6.19 17.76
N ALA A 403 12.61 5.95 18.72
CA ALA A 403 14.04 6.15 18.56
C ALA A 403 14.67 5.21 17.52
N ARG A 404 14.09 4.03 17.35
CA ARG A 404 14.49 3.05 16.34
C ARG A 404 13.78 3.24 15.00
N LYS A 405 12.95 4.28 14.85
CA LYS A 405 12.08 4.51 13.69
C LYS A 405 11.29 3.24 13.32
N ALA A 406 10.81 2.53 14.34
CA ALA A 406 10.08 1.28 14.17
C ALA A 406 8.75 1.52 13.46
N THR A 407 8.32 0.58 12.63
CA THR A 407 6.99 0.61 12.03
C THR A 407 5.98 -0.12 12.90
N GLY A 408 4.69 0.04 12.63
CA GLY A 408 3.64 -0.71 13.33
C GLY A 408 3.87 -2.23 13.25
N ALA A 409 4.31 -2.73 12.10
CA ALA A 409 4.66 -4.14 11.91
C ALA A 409 5.84 -4.60 12.79
N VAL A 410 6.85 -3.75 13.01
CA VAL A 410 7.98 -4.06 13.91
C VAL A 410 7.49 -4.16 15.36
N VAL A 411 6.59 -3.27 15.77
CA VAL A 411 6.00 -3.28 17.11
C VAL A 411 5.11 -4.51 17.33
N GLU A 412 4.31 -4.89 16.34
CA GLU A 412 3.56 -6.13 16.35
C GLU A 412 4.49 -7.35 16.52
N ALA A 413 5.61 -7.37 15.77
CA ALA A 413 6.60 -8.44 15.87
C ALA A 413 7.23 -8.50 17.28
N TRP A 414 7.48 -7.36 17.93
CA TRP A 414 7.97 -7.35 19.31
C TRP A 414 6.98 -7.99 20.28
N VAL A 415 5.70 -7.66 20.17
CA VAL A 415 4.65 -8.26 21.01
C VAL A 415 4.55 -9.78 20.77
N LYS A 416 4.60 -10.23 19.51
CA LYS A 416 4.60 -11.66 19.16
C LYS A 416 5.79 -12.41 19.76
N ALA A 417 7.00 -11.87 19.59
CA ALA A 417 8.22 -12.45 20.13
C ALA A 417 8.23 -12.45 21.68
N ALA A 418 7.68 -11.41 22.32
CA ALA A 418 7.54 -11.38 23.77
C ALA A 418 6.58 -12.48 24.27
N ARG A 419 5.44 -12.69 23.58
CA ARG A 419 4.53 -13.81 23.88
C ARG A 419 5.17 -15.17 23.64
N GLU A 420 5.96 -15.34 22.59
CA GLU A 420 6.73 -16.57 22.35
C GLU A 420 7.72 -16.86 23.47
N ARG A 421 8.42 -15.83 23.96
CA ARG A 421 9.34 -15.94 25.09
C ARG A 421 8.63 -16.29 26.41
N ALA A 422 7.48 -15.69 26.68
CA ALA A 422 6.69 -16.04 27.86
C ALA A 422 6.22 -17.49 27.78
N ARG A 423 5.72 -17.92 26.61
CA ARG A 423 5.32 -19.32 26.36
C ARG A 423 6.46 -20.32 26.52
N SER A 424 7.69 -20.00 26.10
CA SER A 424 8.82 -20.92 26.24
C SER A 424 9.28 -21.11 27.68
N LYS A 425 8.88 -20.22 28.59
CA LYS A 425 9.08 -20.33 30.05
C LYS A 425 7.84 -20.86 30.79
N ASP A 426 6.79 -21.24 30.07
CA ASP A 426 5.50 -21.66 30.63
C ASP A 426 4.87 -20.60 31.57
N GLN A 427 4.97 -19.32 31.21
CA GLN A 427 4.42 -18.20 31.98
C GLN A 427 3.52 -17.28 31.14
N SER A 428 2.69 -16.50 31.83
CA SER A 428 1.96 -15.38 31.20
C SER A 428 2.91 -14.27 30.77
N LEU A 429 2.51 -13.47 29.77
CA LEU A 429 3.33 -12.35 29.30
C LEU A 429 3.59 -11.34 30.43
N GLU A 430 4.86 -11.13 30.75
CA GLU A 430 5.31 -10.10 31.70
C GLU A 430 5.94 -8.90 30.97
N PHE A 431 5.93 -7.72 31.60
CA PHE A 431 6.53 -6.52 31.02
C PHE A 431 8.03 -6.71 30.71
N ALA A 432 8.73 -7.49 31.53
CA ALA A 432 10.14 -7.83 31.33
C ALA A 432 10.40 -8.58 30.02
N ASP A 433 9.46 -9.41 29.56
CA ASP A 433 9.60 -10.11 28.28
C ASP A 433 9.49 -9.14 27.10
N LEU A 434 8.60 -8.15 27.18
CA LEU A 434 8.46 -7.10 26.17
C LEU A 434 9.70 -6.18 26.16
N VAL A 435 10.19 -5.77 27.33
CA VAL A 435 11.43 -5.00 27.48
C VAL A 435 12.59 -5.75 26.84
N HIS A 436 12.73 -7.05 27.10
CA HIS A 436 13.85 -7.83 26.57
C HIS A 436 13.89 -7.89 25.04
N VAL A 437 12.72 -7.90 24.40
CA VAL A 437 12.61 -7.94 22.93
C VAL A 437 12.82 -6.55 22.32
N ALA A 438 12.17 -5.53 22.88
CA ALA A 438 12.23 -4.16 22.34
C ALA A 438 13.58 -3.48 22.64
N ILE A 439 14.15 -3.74 23.81
CA ILE A 439 15.40 -3.17 24.33
C ILE A 439 16.35 -4.34 24.64
N PRO A 440 17.03 -4.88 23.61
CA PRO A 440 17.96 -5.98 23.83
C PRO A 440 19.14 -5.55 24.70
N ALA A 441 19.64 -6.48 25.50
CA ALA A 441 20.80 -6.28 26.33
C ALA A 441 22.01 -5.78 25.50
N PRO A 442 22.86 -4.91 26.06
CA PRO A 442 24.06 -4.44 25.36
C PRO A 442 24.96 -5.62 25.00
N THR A 443 25.31 -5.73 23.71
CA THR A 443 26.26 -6.73 23.22
C THR A 443 27.70 -6.24 23.21
N ARG A 444 27.90 -4.94 23.48
CA ARG A 444 29.20 -4.27 23.47
C ARG A 444 29.78 -4.22 24.89
N SER A 445 31.10 -4.04 25.00
CA SER A 445 31.73 -3.76 26.29
C SER A 445 31.23 -2.44 26.85
N ALA A 446 31.19 -2.32 28.19
CA ALA A 446 30.78 -1.08 28.87
C ALA A 446 31.60 0.14 28.43
N ALA A 447 32.90 -0.05 28.16
CA ALA A 447 33.77 0.99 27.63
C ALA A 447 33.33 1.46 26.23
N LYS A 448 32.99 0.53 25.33
CA LYS A 448 32.52 0.89 23.99
C LYS A 448 31.13 1.54 24.02
N GLU A 449 30.23 1.06 24.87
CA GLU A 449 28.92 1.70 25.10
C GLU A 449 29.08 3.15 25.57
N MET A 450 29.94 3.41 26.56
CA MET A 450 30.15 4.76 27.07
C MET A 450 30.75 5.69 26.00
N ARG A 451 31.66 5.20 25.16
CA ARG A 451 32.26 6.00 24.08
C ARG A 451 31.21 6.45 23.07
N ILE A 452 30.36 5.52 22.61
CA ILE A 452 29.23 5.84 21.72
C ILE A 452 28.25 6.79 22.43
N ALA A 453 27.95 6.56 23.71
CA ALA A 453 27.05 7.44 24.46
C ALA A 453 27.56 8.88 24.56
N ILE A 454 28.87 9.07 24.71
CA ILE A 454 29.51 10.39 24.67
C ILE A 454 29.39 11.02 23.28
N HIS A 455 29.57 10.23 22.22
CA HIS A 455 29.41 10.67 20.84
C HIS A 455 27.98 11.19 20.57
N GLU A 456 26.96 10.36 20.86
CA GLU A 456 25.55 10.73 20.67
C GLU A 456 25.13 11.90 21.59
N ALA A 457 25.60 11.91 22.84
CA ALA A 457 25.32 13.03 23.75
C ALA A 457 25.95 14.34 23.25
N GLY A 458 27.09 14.28 22.56
CA GLY A 458 27.72 15.43 21.91
C GLY A 458 26.81 16.06 20.86
N HIS A 459 26.26 15.25 19.95
CA HIS A 459 25.27 15.69 18.97
C HIS A 459 24.04 16.31 19.64
N ALA A 460 23.43 15.59 20.58
CA ALA A 460 22.18 16.01 21.20
C ALA A 460 22.31 17.33 21.98
N VAL A 461 23.33 17.46 22.82
CA VAL A 461 23.53 18.67 23.63
C VAL A 461 23.85 19.87 22.75
N VAL A 462 24.78 19.74 21.80
CA VAL A 462 25.16 20.86 20.93
C VAL A 462 24.02 21.25 20.00
N GLY A 463 23.35 20.28 19.38
CA GLY A 463 22.19 20.55 18.53
C GLY A 463 21.08 21.27 19.31
N ARG A 464 20.81 20.86 20.55
CA ARG A 464 19.82 21.53 21.41
C ARG A 464 20.20 22.95 21.79
N VAL A 465 21.47 23.20 22.12
CA VAL A 465 22.02 24.54 22.41
C VAL A 465 21.92 25.47 21.18
N LEU A 466 21.99 24.91 19.97
CA LEU A 466 21.83 25.65 18.72
C LEU A 466 20.37 25.87 18.30
N GLY A 467 19.40 25.55 19.18
CA GLY A 467 17.97 25.74 18.93
C GLY A 467 17.23 24.53 18.36
N GLY A 468 17.93 23.46 17.99
CA GLY A 468 17.33 22.26 17.44
C GLY A 468 16.47 21.50 18.46
N GLN A 469 15.33 20.97 18.02
CA GLN A 469 14.48 20.11 18.85
C GLN A 469 14.92 18.65 18.72
N VAL A 470 15.32 18.04 19.83
CA VAL A 470 15.78 16.64 19.84
C VAL A 470 14.56 15.73 19.87
N LYS A 471 14.34 14.97 18.81
CA LYS A 471 13.25 14.00 18.75
C LYS A 471 13.58 12.76 19.56
N THR A 472 14.73 12.14 19.32
CA THR A 472 15.14 10.90 19.98
C THR A 472 16.65 10.71 20.01
N ILE A 473 17.12 9.98 21.04
CA ILE A 473 18.51 9.55 21.17
C ILE A 473 18.55 8.07 21.56
N THR A 474 19.36 7.23 20.91
CA THR A 474 19.44 5.79 21.20
C THR A 474 20.82 5.19 21.01
N LEU A 475 21.18 4.22 21.88
CA LEU A 475 22.37 3.36 21.76
C LEU A 475 22.03 1.98 21.19
N ILE A 476 20.76 1.72 20.91
CA ILE A 476 20.30 0.43 20.41
C ILE A 476 20.71 0.33 18.95
N ARG A 477 21.56 -0.66 18.68
CA ARG A 477 22.08 -0.94 17.34
C ARG A 477 20.93 -1.20 16.37
N THR A 478 20.96 -0.50 15.24
CA THR A 478 20.12 -0.77 14.06
C THR A 478 21.06 -1.07 12.88
N ALA A 479 20.58 -1.72 11.82
CA ALA A 479 21.44 -2.17 10.71
C ALA A 479 22.36 -1.05 10.20
N GLY A 480 23.68 -1.22 10.38
CA GLY A 480 24.71 -0.25 9.96
C GLY A 480 24.95 0.95 10.89
N VAL A 481 24.19 1.12 11.97
CA VAL A 481 24.26 2.30 12.85
C VAL A 481 24.54 1.90 14.30
N GLU A 482 25.57 2.47 14.93
CA GLU A 482 25.98 2.11 16.29
C GLU A 482 25.20 2.86 17.39
N GLY A 483 24.83 4.11 17.15
CA GLY A 483 23.97 4.98 17.96
C GLY A 483 23.34 6.03 17.04
N MET A 484 22.29 6.72 17.50
CA MET A 484 21.62 7.73 16.68
C MET A 484 21.00 8.83 17.53
N VAL A 485 21.13 10.07 17.04
CA VAL A 485 20.32 11.22 17.41
C VAL A 485 19.46 11.64 16.22
N SER A 486 18.18 11.91 16.46
CA SER A 486 17.28 12.52 15.48
C SER A 486 16.77 13.84 16.02
N PHE A 487 16.76 14.86 15.17
CA PHE A 487 16.12 16.14 15.43
C PHE A 487 14.75 16.18 14.74
N ALA A 488 13.87 17.08 15.18
CA ALA A 488 12.68 17.45 14.44
C ALA A 488 13.10 18.23 13.18
N ASP A 489 12.29 18.14 12.13
CA ASP A 489 12.49 18.98 10.95
C ASP A 489 12.17 20.43 11.32
N ASP A 490 12.97 21.35 10.79
CA ASP A 490 12.77 22.78 11.00
C ASP A 490 11.87 23.30 9.87
N ASP A 491 10.70 23.84 10.21
CA ASP A 491 9.78 24.45 9.24
C ASP A 491 10.33 25.79 8.71
N GLU A 492 11.42 26.30 9.31
CA GLU A 492 12.08 27.51 8.87
C GLU A 492 12.86 27.33 7.55
N PRO A 493 12.86 28.34 6.67
CA PRO A 493 13.69 28.32 5.46
C PRO A 493 15.17 28.11 5.80
N ALA A 494 15.84 27.18 5.10
CA ALA A 494 17.24 26.84 5.34
C ALA A 494 18.20 28.01 5.01
N THR A 495 18.43 28.89 5.99
CA THR A 495 19.43 29.97 5.92
C THR A 495 20.85 29.44 6.08
N LEU A 496 21.85 30.26 5.72
CA LEU A 496 23.25 29.90 5.94
C LEU A 496 23.54 29.56 7.41
N ASP A 497 22.97 30.32 8.35
CA ASP A 497 23.20 30.14 9.78
C ASP A 497 22.56 28.83 10.30
N ILE A 498 21.37 28.48 9.82
CA ILE A 498 20.72 27.19 10.12
C ILE A 498 21.55 26.04 9.57
N LEU A 499 21.98 26.12 8.31
CA LEU A 499 22.81 25.08 7.69
C LEU A 499 24.16 24.92 8.39
N GLU A 500 24.84 26.02 8.74
CA GLU A 500 26.08 25.96 9.52
C GLU A 500 25.85 25.38 10.92
N SER A 501 24.73 25.70 11.58
CA SER A 501 24.38 25.14 12.88
C SER A 501 24.12 23.63 12.80
N ASN A 502 23.47 23.17 11.73
CA ASN A 502 23.30 21.74 11.44
C ASN A 502 24.64 21.03 11.22
N ILE A 503 25.59 21.67 10.52
CA ILE A 503 26.94 21.14 10.36
C ILE A 503 27.68 21.10 11.70
N VAL A 504 27.59 22.14 12.53
CA VAL A 504 28.20 22.16 13.87
C VAL A 504 27.63 21.05 14.76
N SER A 505 26.32 20.84 14.73
CA SER A 505 25.65 19.71 15.40
C SER A 505 26.17 18.37 14.89
N GLY A 506 26.30 18.19 13.57
CA GLY A 506 26.88 16.99 12.95
C GLY A 506 28.36 16.76 13.27
N LEU A 507 29.14 17.82 13.55
CA LEU A 507 30.55 17.69 13.96
C LEU A 507 30.71 17.46 15.47
N ALA A 508 29.65 17.67 16.26
CA ALA A 508 29.70 17.63 17.71
C ALA A 508 30.02 16.24 18.29
N GLY A 509 29.57 15.16 17.66
CA GLY A 509 29.91 13.79 18.09
C GLY A 509 31.42 13.53 18.01
N ARG A 510 32.04 13.89 16.88
CA ARG A 510 33.51 13.83 16.73
C ARG A 510 34.23 14.75 17.72
N ALA A 511 33.71 15.95 17.97
CA ALA A 511 34.30 16.86 18.95
C ALA A 511 34.22 16.29 20.38
N ALA A 512 33.13 15.62 20.74
CA ALA A 512 32.98 14.90 22.00
C ALA A 512 33.96 13.74 22.12
N ASP A 513 34.20 13.00 21.03
CA ASP A 513 35.19 11.93 21.03
C ASP A 513 36.61 12.44 21.30
N GLU A 514 37.03 13.50 20.62
CA GLU A 514 38.36 14.08 20.80
C GLU A 514 38.56 14.62 22.21
N LEU A 515 37.57 15.35 22.75
CA LEU A 515 37.70 16.05 24.02
C LEU A 515 37.45 15.16 25.25
N LEU A 516 36.53 14.19 25.13
CA LEU A 516 36.03 13.43 26.28
C LEU A 516 36.40 11.94 26.21
N ASN A 517 36.51 11.37 25.01
CA ASN A 517 36.99 9.99 24.80
C ASN A 517 38.50 9.91 24.52
N GLY A 518 39.17 11.07 24.33
CA GLY A 518 40.62 11.21 24.15
C GLY A 518 41.13 10.97 22.72
N ALA A 519 40.28 10.52 21.80
CA ALA A 519 40.63 10.33 20.39
C ALA A 519 39.36 10.21 19.53
N ALA A 520 39.43 10.74 18.30
CA ALA A 520 38.37 10.60 17.32
C ALA A 520 38.26 9.16 16.78
N GLU A 521 37.04 8.72 16.45
CA GLU A 521 36.79 7.41 15.88
C GLU A 521 36.46 7.46 14.38
N ALA A 522 36.71 6.33 13.70
CA ALA A 522 36.31 6.12 12.32
C ALA A 522 34.79 5.93 12.14
N GLY A 523 34.04 5.76 13.24
CA GLY A 523 32.57 5.64 13.20
C GLY A 523 31.85 6.91 12.70
N ALA A 524 32.47 8.08 12.86
CA ALA A 524 31.91 9.39 12.49
C ALA A 524 32.11 9.76 11.01
N VAL A 525 32.29 8.77 10.12
CA VAL A 525 32.49 9.01 8.68
C VAL A 525 31.23 9.54 8.02
N ALA A 526 30.05 9.05 8.43
CA ALA A 526 28.77 9.50 7.90
C ALA A 526 28.51 10.98 8.19
N ASP A 527 28.83 11.45 9.41
CA ASP A 527 28.60 12.84 9.81
C ASP A 527 29.55 13.81 9.10
N LEU A 528 30.81 13.40 8.92
CA LEU A 528 31.77 14.13 8.10
C LEU A 528 31.31 14.19 6.64
N HIS A 529 30.89 13.05 6.06
CA HIS A 529 30.43 13.01 4.67
C HIS A 529 29.24 13.96 4.44
N ARG A 530 28.25 13.92 5.33
CA ARG A 530 27.08 14.82 5.30
C ARG A 530 27.48 16.29 5.42
N SER A 531 28.38 16.61 6.37
CA SER A 531 28.88 17.97 6.61
C SER A 531 29.65 18.52 5.40
N THR A 532 30.53 17.70 4.82
CA THR A 532 31.29 18.02 3.62
C THR A 532 30.37 18.29 2.43
N GLY A 533 29.35 17.45 2.23
CA GLY A 533 28.38 17.64 1.16
C GLY A 533 27.58 18.91 1.27
N LEU A 534 27.08 19.21 2.47
CA LEU A 534 26.32 20.42 2.70
C LEU A 534 27.17 21.68 2.47
N LEU A 535 28.43 21.68 2.91
CA LEU A 535 29.37 22.78 2.64
C LEU A 535 29.70 22.90 1.15
N ALA A 536 29.93 21.78 0.45
CA ALA A 536 30.15 21.81 -0.99
C ALA A 536 28.97 22.47 -1.70
N ALA A 537 27.74 22.08 -1.35
CA ALA A 537 26.50 22.65 -1.90
C ALA A 537 26.33 24.13 -1.54
N ILE A 538 26.67 24.55 -0.32
CA ILE A 538 26.68 25.97 0.09
C ILE A 538 27.59 26.80 -0.84
N HIS A 539 28.74 26.25 -1.23
CA HIS A 539 29.72 26.94 -2.10
C HIS A 539 29.40 26.87 -3.58
N SER A 540 28.74 25.82 -4.06
CA SER A 540 28.58 25.54 -5.49
C SER A 540 27.15 25.53 -6.02
N ALA A 541 26.13 25.36 -5.16
CA ALA A 541 24.75 25.10 -5.56
C ALA A 541 23.73 26.09 -4.98
N PHE A 542 23.84 26.44 -3.69
CA PHE A 542 22.78 27.17 -2.96
C PHE A 542 22.86 28.69 -3.07
N GLY A 543 24.01 29.23 -3.51
CA GLY A 543 24.17 30.67 -3.66
C GLY A 543 24.32 31.49 -2.37
N LEU A 544 24.53 30.82 -1.22
CA LEU A 544 24.51 31.44 0.11
C LEU A 544 25.81 32.16 0.51
N ARG A 545 26.85 32.13 -0.35
CA ARG A 545 28.17 32.73 -0.11
C ARG A 545 28.55 33.80 -1.13
N GLY A 546 27.55 34.49 -1.70
CA GLY A 546 27.74 35.62 -2.62
C GLY A 546 27.97 35.26 -4.08
N ARG A 547 28.05 33.98 -4.44
CA ARG A 547 28.10 33.49 -5.83
C ARG A 547 26.78 32.82 -6.19
N LEU A 548 26.04 33.32 -7.18
CA LEU A 548 24.69 32.86 -7.51
C LEU A 548 24.61 31.70 -8.52
N THR A 549 25.73 31.26 -9.08
CA THR A 549 25.73 30.12 -10.02
C THR A 549 25.45 28.82 -9.27
N SER A 550 24.48 28.04 -9.75
CA SER A 550 24.09 26.75 -9.16
C SER A 550 24.61 25.58 -9.99
N HIS A 551 25.42 24.71 -9.38
CA HIS A 551 26.05 23.54 -10.02
C HIS A 551 25.45 22.21 -9.53
N GLY A 552 24.12 22.09 -9.58
CA GLY A 552 23.40 20.83 -9.39
C GLY A 552 23.08 20.50 -7.93
N SER A 553 22.94 19.20 -7.66
CA SER A 553 22.56 18.59 -6.38
C SER A 553 23.73 18.53 -5.38
N VAL A 554 23.44 18.16 -4.12
CA VAL A 554 24.46 17.97 -3.06
C VAL A 554 25.51 16.92 -3.46
N ASP A 555 25.08 15.81 -4.07
CA ASP A 555 25.98 14.74 -4.50
C ASP A 555 26.91 15.19 -5.64
N GLU A 556 26.38 15.98 -6.58
CA GLU A 556 27.18 16.58 -7.65
C GLU A 556 28.19 17.59 -7.10
N ALA A 557 27.80 18.35 -6.06
CA ALA A 557 28.71 19.27 -5.38
C ALA A 557 29.88 18.53 -4.69
N ILE A 558 29.63 17.40 -4.04
CA ILE A 558 30.69 16.55 -3.48
C ILE A 558 31.59 16.01 -4.59
N ALA A 559 31.01 15.50 -5.67
CA ALA A 559 31.77 14.95 -6.79
C ALA A 559 32.68 16.02 -7.43
N ALA A 560 32.20 17.26 -7.54
CA ALA A 560 32.94 18.38 -8.10
C ALA A 560 34.23 18.71 -7.33
N MET A 561 34.27 18.47 -6.01
CA MET A 561 35.48 18.70 -5.21
C MET A 561 36.69 17.91 -5.73
N ARG A 562 36.48 16.73 -6.33
CA ARG A 562 37.55 15.88 -6.88
C ARG A 562 38.28 16.54 -8.05
N PHE A 563 37.63 17.47 -8.73
CA PHE A 563 38.13 18.11 -9.95
C PHE A 563 38.35 19.62 -9.78
N ASP A 564 37.90 20.21 -8.66
CA ASP A 564 38.13 21.61 -8.30
C ASP A 564 38.87 21.76 -6.96
N PRO A 565 40.22 21.85 -6.99
CA PRO A 565 41.04 22.06 -5.80
C PRO A 565 40.81 23.41 -5.10
N LYS A 566 40.12 24.37 -5.73
CA LYS A 566 39.75 25.63 -5.05
C LYS A 566 38.50 25.42 -4.21
N LEU A 567 37.51 24.68 -4.72
CA LEU A 567 36.33 24.29 -3.95
C LEU A 567 36.72 23.43 -2.75
N GLU A 568 37.57 22.42 -2.96
CA GLU A 568 38.06 21.55 -1.88
C GLU A 568 38.69 22.34 -0.73
N ARG A 569 39.60 23.28 -1.04
CA ARG A 569 40.24 24.13 -0.03
C ARG A 569 39.25 25.02 0.74
N LYS A 570 38.21 25.54 0.07
CA LYS A 570 37.17 26.35 0.74
C LYS A 570 36.34 25.51 1.70
N VAL A 571 35.92 24.32 1.24
CA VAL A 571 35.15 23.37 2.07
C VAL A 571 35.97 22.94 3.28
N GLU A 572 37.25 22.59 3.10
CA GLU A 572 38.14 22.22 4.21
C GLU A 572 38.32 23.38 5.21
N ALA A 573 38.52 24.61 4.73
CA ALA A 573 38.64 25.78 5.62
C ALA A 573 37.37 26.02 6.46
N ASP A 574 36.19 25.85 5.85
CA ASP A 574 34.90 25.94 6.54
C ASP A 574 34.68 24.78 7.52
N LEU A 575 34.99 23.54 7.13
CA LEU A 575 34.93 22.37 8.02
C LEU A 575 35.79 22.59 9.26
N GLN A 576 37.04 23.06 9.10
CA GLN A 576 37.92 23.35 10.22
C GLN A 576 37.37 24.47 11.12
N ARG A 577 36.78 25.53 10.54
CA ARG A 577 36.14 26.60 11.31
C ARG A 577 34.97 26.06 12.13
N LEU A 578 34.06 25.32 11.51
CA LEU A 578 32.88 24.79 12.17
C LEU A 578 33.22 23.70 13.19
N MET A 579 34.25 22.88 12.93
CA MET A 579 34.79 21.93 13.90
C MET A 579 35.36 22.64 15.14
N ARG A 580 36.06 23.78 14.98
CA ARG A 580 36.49 24.59 16.13
C ARG A 580 35.31 25.08 16.96
N ARG A 581 34.23 25.55 16.31
CA ARG A 581 32.98 25.95 16.98
C ARG A 581 32.33 24.77 17.72
N ALA A 582 32.26 23.59 17.10
CA ALA A 582 31.77 22.37 17.73
C ALA A 582 32.58 22.00 18.99
N ARG A 583 33.92 22.02 18.91
CA ARG A 583 34.80 21.79 20.07
C ARG A 583 34.57 22.78 21.20
N GLN A 584 34.38 24.06 20.90
CA GLN A 584 34.11 25.09 21.91
C GLN A 584 32.78 24.81 22.64
N LEU A 585 31.72 24.49 21.89
CA LEU A 585 30.41 24.18 22.48
C LEU A 585 30.44 22.90 23.33
N VAL A 586 31.10 21.84 22.84
CA VAL A 586 31.27 20.60 23.61
C VAL A 586 32.10 20.84 24.88
N ALA A 587 33.18 21.63 24.80
CA ALA A 587 34.00 21.95 25.97
C ALA A 587 33.20 22.76 27.01
N LEU A 588 32.41 23.73 26.55
CA LEU A 588 31.55 24.55 27.39
C LEU A 588 30.49 23.70 28.12
N HIS A 589 29.85 22.76 27.42
CA HIS A 589 28.78 21.91 27.94
C HIS A 589 29.22 20.47 28.30
N HIS A 590 30.50 20.27 28.62
CA HIS A 590 31.06 18.92 28.84
C HIS A 590 30.39 18.16 30.00
N ARG A 591 29.80 18.87 30.99
CA ARG A 591 29.10 18.23 32.11
C ARG A 591 27.74 17.73 31.66
N ALA A 592 27.00 18.51 30.88
CA ALA A 592 25.76 18.08 30.25
C ALA A 592 26.01 16.83 29.38
N VAL A 593 27.02 16.85 28.51
CA VAL A 593 27.38 15.70 27.65
C VAL A 593 27.67 14.45 28.48
N LYS A 594 28.51 14.55 29.52
CA LYS A 594 28.82 13.41 30.41
C LYS A 594 27.61 12.91 31.19
N SER A 595 26.74 13.81 31.62
CA SER A 595 25.52 13.45 32.36
C SER A 595 24.56 12.69 31.46
N LEU A 596 24.25 13.24 30.28
CA LEU A 596 23.39 12.62 29.30
C LEU A 596 23.94 11.26 28.82
N ALA A 597 25.25 11.15 28.60
CA ALA A 597 25.88 9.88 28.25
C ALA A 597 25.66 8.78 29.31
N ARG A 598 25.69 9.12 30.61
CA ARG A 598 25.37 8.16 31.69
C ARG A 598 23.90 7.75 31.65
N THR A 599 23.00 8.70 31.44
CA THR A 599 21.56 8.43 31.26
C THR A 599 21.34 7.49 30.08
N LEU A 600 22.03 7.72 28.95
CA LEU A 600 21.96 6.87 27.76
C LEU A 600 22.49 5.45 28.01
N VAL A 601 23.60 5.29 28.74
CA VAL A 601 24.10 3.95 29.09
C VAL A 601 23.12 3.20 29.98
N ALA A 602 22.48 3.88 30.94
CA ALA A 602 21.50 3.28 31.85
C ALA A 602 20.19 2.91 31.15
N ASN A 603 19.63 3.85 30.37
CA ASN A 603 18.27 3.74 29.83
C ASN A 603 18.23 3.28 28.37
N ARG A 604 19.39 3.25 27.68
CA ARG A 604 19.58 2.92 26.25
C ARG A 604 18.94 3.92 25.27
N VAL A 605 18.00 4.73 25.73
CA VAL A 605 17.26 5.77 25.01
C VAL A 605 17.14 7.00 25.90
N ALA A 606 17.16 8.20 25.31
CA ALA A 606 16.90 9.46 26.00
C ALA A 606 16.02 10.39 25.14
N THR A 607 15.37 11.34 25.81
CA THR A 607 14.40 12.30 25.28
C THR A 607 14.95 13.73 25.27
N GLN A 608 14.22 14.67 24.68
CA GLN A 608 14.55 16.09 24.81
C GLN A 608 14.58 16.56 26.26
N GLU A 609 13.66 16.07 27.10
CA GLU A 609 13.58 16.43 28.52
C GLU A 609 14.86 16.02 29.27
N ASP A 610 15.42 14.86 28.93
CA ASP A 610 16.70 14.39 29.48
C ASP A 610 17.87 15.31 29.05
N VAL A 611 17.85 15.79 27.81
CA VAL A 611 18.86 16.74 27.28
C VAL A 611 18.74 18.08 27.99
N ASP A 612 17.52 18.62 28.09
CA ASP A 612 17.24 19.90 28.73
C ASP A 612 17.60 19.83 30.23
N ALA A 613 17.28 18.74 30.91
CA ALA A 613 17.70 18.51 32.29
C ALA A 613 19.23 18.46 32.44
N ALA A 614 19.93 17.80 31.52
CA ALA A 614 21.40 17.75 31.52
C ALA A 614 22.03 19.13 31.28
N ILE A 615 21.46 19.93 30.37
CA ILE A 615 21.92 21.31 30.10
C ILE A 615 21.64 22.22 31.30
N LEU A 616 20.46 22.14 31.91
CA LEU A 616 20.08 22.94 33.09
C LEU A 616 20.95 22.63 34.32
N ALA A 617 21.34 21.37 34.48
CA ALA A 617 22.27 20.95 35.53
C ALA A 617 23.71 21.47 35.30
N ASP A 618 24.05 21.88 34.07
CA ASP A 618 25.34 22.45 33.72
C ASP A 618 25.43 23.95 34.11
N PRO A 619 26.45 24.39 34.88
CA PRO A 619 26.66 25.81 35.16
C PRO A 619 26.68 26.71 33.92
N ALA A 620 27.19 26.22 32.78
CA ALA A 620 27.19 26.97 31.53
C ALA A 620 25.77 27.14 30.95
N GLY A 621 24.91 26.12 31.08
CA GLY A 621 23.51 26.19 30.66
C GLY A 621 22.68 27.13 31.53
N ARG A 622 22.98 27.23 32.83
CA ARG A 622 22.36 28.22 33.71
C ARG A 622 22.76 29.65 33.35
N ALA A 623 24.02 29.89 33.01
CA ALA A 623 24.49 31.21 32.61
C ALA A 623 23.85 31.71 31.30
N ALA A 624 23.70 30.84 30.30
CA ALA A 624 23.04 31.16 29.04
C ALA A 624 21.56 31.55 29.24
N ARG A 625 20.78 30.75 29.98
CA ARG A 625 19.38 31.11 30.31
C ARG A 625 19.27 32.38 31.15
N THR A 626 20.23 32.66 32.01
CA THR A 626 20.22 33.91 32.79
C THR A 626 20.40 35.11 31.87
N TRP A 627 21.22 35.00 30.83
CA TRP A 627 21.34 36.03 29.79
C TRP A 627 20.10 36.13 28.90
N ASP A 628 19.53 35.01 28.46
CA ASP A 628 18.30 35.03 27.64
C ASP A 628 17.12 35.62 28.42
N LEU A 629 16.97 35.31 29.72
CA LEU A 629 15.96 35.90 30.60
C LEU A 629 16.21 37.38 30.90
N ILE A 630 17.48 37.82 30.92
CA ILE A 630 17.83 39.24 31.04
C ILE A 630 17.51 39.96 29.73
N VAL A 631 17.81 39.36 28.58
CA VAL A 631 17.51 39.92 27.26
C VAL A 631 16.01 40.00 27.03
N GLU A 632 15.23 38.94 27.33
CA GLU A 632 13.76 38.95 27.26
C GLU A 632 13.16 40.06 28.15
N ARG A 633 13.70 40.24 29.37
CA ARG A 633 13.27 41.34 30.26
C ARG A 633 13.63 42.72 29.72
N VAL A 634 14.84 42.89 29.17
CA VAL A 634 15.26 44.16 28.58
C VAL A 634 14.45 44.47 27.32
N THR A 635 14.10 43.48 26.50
CA THR A 635 13.23 43.69 25.33
C THR A 635 11.79 43.98 25.71
N GLN A 636 11.28 43.43 26.82
CA GLN A 636 9.94 43.77 27.35
C GLN A 636 9.93 45.17 27.99
N ASP A 637 10.99 45.56 28.71
CA ASP A 637 11.12 46.90 29.28
C ASP A 637 11.33 47.99 28.20
N GLU A 638 11.92 47.65 27.04
CA GLU A 638 12.02 48.55 25.88
C GLU A 638 10.68 48.71 25.15
N GLU A 639 9.86 47.64 25.03
CA GLU A 639 8.50 47.73 24.48
C GLU A 639 7.52 48.49 25.40
N GLU A 640 7.66 48.39 26.72
CA GLU A 640 6.87 49.17 27.69
C GLU A 640 7.40 50.63 27.83
N GLY A 641 8.70 50.85 27.62
CA GLY A 641 9.33 52.17 27.66
C GLY A 641 8.96 53.08 26.48
N ASP A 642 8.70 52.51 25.30
CA ASP A 642 8.31 53.29 24.10
C ASP A 642 6.82 53.66 24.09
N ALA A 643 5.98 52.99 24.90
CA ALA A 643 4.58 53.35 25.12
C ALA A 643 4.40 54.59 26.05
N SER A 644 5.45 55.00 26.76
CA SER A 644 5.46 56.12 27.71
C SER A 644 5.98 57.45 27.12
N ALA A 645 6.46 57.47 25.86
CA ALA A 645 7.02 58.66 25.22
C ALA A 645 6.10 59.36 24.21
N ALA A 646 4.84 58.93 24.08
CA ALA A 646 3.83 59.57 23.22
C ALA A 646 2.89 60.50 24.03
N GLY A 647 3.44 61.58 24.59
CA GLY A 647 2.63 62.49 25.42
C GLY A 647 3.29 63.83 25.76
N ALA A 648 3.64 64.64 24.77
CA ALA A 648 3.90 66.07 24.98
C ALA A 648 3.52 66.91 23.73
N PRO A 649 3.07 68.17 23.91
CA PRO A 649 2.07 68.79 23.04
C PRO A 649 2.63 69.66 21.89
N THR A 650 1.81 69.79 20.85
CA THR A 650 1.97 70.59 19.63
C THR A 650 2.24 72.08 19.90
N PRO A 651 3.15 72.76 19.16
CA PRO A 651 3.34 74.20 19.29
C PRO A 651 2.25 74.97 18.53
N ARG A 652 1.69 75.99 19.19
CA ARG A 652 0.74 76.97 18.61
C ARG A 652 1.45 77.85 17.57
N GLN A 653 0.82 78.06 16.42
CA GLN A 653 1.14 79.12 15.47
C GLN A 653 0.77 80.50 16.07
N PRO A 654 1.53 81.58 15.81
CA PRO A 654 1.09 82.93 16.12
C PRO A 654 0.28 83.52 14.95
N GLU A 655 -0.85 84.13 15.30
CA GLU A 655 -1.61 85.05 14.43
C GLU A 655 -0.79 86.31 14.14
N ALA A 656 -1.12 86.94 13.00
CA ALA A 656 -0.49 88.14 12.49
C ALA A 656 -0.80 89.39 13.32
N ASP A 657 0.23 90.22 13.53
CA ASP A 657 0.24 91.67 13.27
C ASP A 657 1.70 92.15 13.16
#